data_AF-A0A5C7HXT8-F1
#
_entry.id   AF-A0A5C7HXT8-F1
#
_cell.length_a   1.000
_cell.length_b   1.000
_cell.length_c   1.000
_cell.angle_alpha   90.00
_cell.angle_beta   90.00
_cell.angle_gamma   90.00
#
_symmetry.space_group_name_H-M   'P 1'
#
loop_
_entity.id
_entity.type
_entity.pdbx_description
1 polymer ?
#
loop_
_entity_poly.entity_id
_entity_poly.type
_entity_poly.pdbx_seq_one_letter_code
_entity_poly.pdbx_strand_id
1 'polypeptide(L)'
;MQLYNTTGETPKFYAVTRNHPDNPPNPKPFQLSPSACQQPATVNTHLQHNSSSAISSLSAQREITTTQIVVNGVGLSATIPLAESSHSFFTEQGIGKKWENGFEKLSTLSNLEALYLDHNSFNNSILSSLNTLSSLKILSLFHNKIVDIQGLRLSNLEFLDLSGNIFNNSILSSLSSLSSLKGLYLFDVGLKGCVDLSEISDSLRNLEALGIGGNQINKLVVTEGNGVSSSNLRFLNLRNVSIHDGKILLQSLGSFPSLKTLYLDYNNFSGIMSSPELHNFTNLESLYMSGSSVHISLLQSIAAFTSLEKLYMSNCQLNGILDIADLSNLKNLKSLSMDRTNLSTSVLQSIEQSTSLEFLSLDHCILEGTFYPDWPNLKNLKSLSMDGTNLSINILQRIGRLTSLEFLSLRNCNLEGIFPDQGGLCELKHLQHLYLSYNDIRGSLPWCFGNLTSLQVLLLSSNQFSGNISPLRALTSIQQLSLSSNQFSGNISPLTALTSIQQLSLSDNQFQIPISLEPFFNHSKLKYFDGDNNQIYADTAESHFSITPKFQLNSLYLSGCRDCVTFPKFLYHQHDLFLVDLSHNNLTGEFPNWLLDNNTNLRKLALVKNSLTGPLHLPTHQNLTSLDISNNFFHGNIPIQVGAYLPMLWSLNISINHFDGRIPSSIGDMKELSLLDLSYNKLSGGIPEHLAKSCINLRYLVLSNNSLEGQIFSAANFNLKYLMRLQLDGNQFIGKIPECLSNSSGYMTGLYLSDNRLSGRIPSWLGNMSELVDLIMPNNHLEGPIPPEFCQLQNLQVLNLAENNISGNLPSCFNPPQIQQVHLSRNKLQGQLKDAFFNSSSLVTLDLGYNRFNGGIPNWIGQLSNLSYLILTHNNLEGEVPCLLCHLEHLRLIDLSHNNLSGQIPPCLDMTALHGDYHVAFNTTSSTPGPPGASPLIMRKEETIEFTTKNISYSYQGRVLTYMSGVDLSCNKLTGEIPHQIGNLTGIHTLNLSYNNLTGSIPSTFSNLEQIESLDLSHNSLNGKIPPQIIELHYINFFSVAYNNLSGKTPERVAQFSTFEESSYRGNHLLCGPPLSKCCDANCSPSLVPKASTDIEEDSNFMDMDIFYISFTASYIVMVLAIAIILYVNPYWRRTWFYLVETWMTSCYYFIIDHLPKGFRH
;
A
#
# COMPACT_ATOMS: atom_id res chain seq x y z
N MET A 1 31.31 -15.27 -2.31
CA MET A 1 32.56 -15.16 -3.11
C MET A 1 32.47 -13.93 -4.01
N GLN A 2 33.63 -13.37 -4.36
CA GLN A 2 33.84 -12.03 -4.96
C GLN A 2 33.51 -10.85 -4.04
N LEU A 3 34.51 -9.99 -3.86
CA LEU A 3 34.58 -8.87 -2.92
C LEU A 3 34.37 -7.55 -3.64
N TYR A 4 33.93 -6.51 -2.93
CA TYR A 4 34.56 -5.20 -3.02
C TYR A 4 34.65 -4.55 -1.64
N ASN A 5 35.75 -3.86 -1.40
CA ASN A 5 36.21 -3.35 -0.10
C ASN A 5 36.10 -1.81 -0.08
N THR A 6 35.81 -1.18 1.06
CA THR A 6 36.29 0.21 1.34
C THR A 6 36.15 0.60 2.83
N THR A 7 37.31 0.65 3.50
CA THR A 7 37.78 1.66 4.49
C THR A 7 36.77 2.43 5.34
N GLY A 8 36.95 2.37 6.67
CA GLY A 8 36.38 3.32 7.63
C GLY A 8 37.43 4.18 8.33
N GLU A 9 36.99 5.19 9.09
CA GLU A 9 37.80 5.96 10.04
C GLU A 9 37.00 6.21 11.34
N THR A 10 37.69 6.26 12.48
CA THR A 10 37.12 6.56 13.81
C THR A 10 37.96 7.62 14.54
N PRO A 11 37.35 8.48 15.36
CA PRO A 11 38.09 9.23 16.39
C PRO A 11 37.60 8.93 17.83
N LYS A 12 38.57 8.81 18.75
CA LYS A 12 38.39 8.53 20.18
C LYS A 12 37.90 9.77 20.97
N PHE A 13 37.19 9.56 22.08
CA PHE A 13 36.93 10.59 23.10
C PHE A 13 37.40 10.16 24.50
N TYR A 14 37.91 11.11 25.27
CA TYR A 14 38.39 10.95 26.64
C TYR A 14 37.24 11.05 27.68
N ALA A 15 37.36 10.31 28.78
CA ALA A 15 36.40 10.30 29.89
C ALA A 15 36.99 10.90 31.18
N VAL A 16 36.21 11.73 31.89
CA VAL A 16 36.45 12.14 33.29
C VAL A 16 35.11 12.13 34.07
N THR A 17 35.20 11.93 35.38
CA THR A 17 34.20 11.32 36.27
C THR A 17 33.15 12.26 36.88
N ARG A 18 32.03 11.66 37.34
CA ARG A 18 30.98 12.28 38.17
C ARG A 18 31.25 12.09 39.67
N ASN A 19 30.59 12.90 40.49
CA ASN A 19 30.21 12.55 41.86
C ASN A 19 28.72 12.83 42.13
N HIS A 20 28.19 12.18 43.16
CA HIS A 20 26.78 12.01 43.59
C HIS A 20 26.67 12.45 45.09
N PRO A 21 25.57 12.24 45.87
CA PRO A 21 24.16 11.90 45.60
C PRO A 21 23.13 12.70 46.48
N ASP A 22 21.88 12.20 46.54
CA ASP A 22 21.00 12.05 47.73
C ASP A 22 19.60 12.74 47.87
N ASN A 23 18.54 12.03 47.38
CA ASN A 23 17.51 11.26 48.15
C ASN A 23 16.52 11.93 49.19
N PRO A 24 15.44 11.23 49.70
CA PRO A 24 14.00 11.51 49.41
C PRO A 24 13.13 11.61 50.73
N PRO A 25 11.90 11.02 50.96
CA PRO A 25 10.73 10.56 50.14
C PRO A 25 9.28 10.86 50.70
N ASN A 26 8.23 10.45 49.94
CA ASN A 26 6.97 9.79 50.42
C ASN A 26 5.81 10.60 51.15
N PRO A 27 4.59 10.03 51.43
CA PRO A 27 3.53 9.61 50.45
C PRO A 27 2.04 9.82 50.94
N LYS A 28 1.00 9.40 50.17
CA LYS A 28 -0.19 8.55 50.57
C LYS A 28 -1.54 8.75 49.78
N PRO A 29 -2.51 7.78 49.82
CA PRO A 29 -3.56 7.57 48.78
C PRO A 29 -5.03 7.32 49.28
N PHE A 30 -5.98 7.08 48.35
CA PHE A 30 -7.29 6.33 48.46
C PHE A 30 -7.76 5.95 47.01
N GLN A 31 -8.14 4.71 46.58
CA GLN A 31 -9.29 3.80 46.86
C GLN A 31 -10.70 4.39 46.53
N LEU A 32 -11.70 3.72 45.91
CA LEU A 32 -11.87 2.36 45.31
C LEU A 32 -13.18 2.22 44.44
N SER A 33 -13.13 1.64 43.22
CA SER A 33 -14.07 0.64 42.59
C SER A 33 -15.59 0.94 42.28
N PRO A 34 -16.38 0.05 41.60
CA PRO A 34 -16.19 -0.63 40.29
C PRO A 34 -17.48 -0.77 39.38
N SER A 35 -17.36 -1.52 38.26
CA SER A 35 -18.41 -2.18 37.39
C SER A 35 -19.08 -1.37 36.25
N ALA A 36 -19.58 -1.95 35.13
CA ALA A 36 -19.23 -3.14 34.33
C ALA A 36 -20.02 -3.17 32.97
N CYS A 37 -19.58 -4.02 32.01
CA CYS A 37 -20.31 -4.52 30.81
C CYS A 37 -20.57 -3.62 29.57
N GLN A 38 -19.60 -3.69 28.63
CA GLN A 38 -19.72 -4.10 27.20
C GLN A 38 -20.99 -3.77 26.37
N GLN A 39 -20.77 -3.16 25.19
CA GLN A 39 -21.61 -3.25 23.99
C GLN A 39 -20.75 -3.68 22.77
N PRO A 40 -21.29 -4.43 21.77
CA PRO A 40 -20.56 -4.81 20.55
C PRO A 40 -20.82 -3.89 19.34
N ALA A 41 -19.86 -3.93 18.41
CA ALA A 41 -19.69 -3.13 17.21
C ALA A 41 -20.91 -2.91 16.29
N THR A 42 -21.06 -1.66 15.83
CA THR A 42 -21.83 -1.27 14.64
C THR A 42 -20.95 -1.28 13.39
N VAL A 43 -21.33 -2.05 12.36
CA VAL A 43 -20.65 -2.06 11.06
C VAL A 43 -21.21 -0.96 10.17
N ASN A 44 -20.39 0.05 9.84
CA ASN A 44 -20.71 1.04 8.82
C ASN A 44 -20.39 0.48 7.43
N THR A 45 -21.38 0.43 6.53
CA THR A 45 -21.15 0.19 5.10
C THR A 45 -21.54 1.43 4.29
N HIS A 46 -20.62 1.89 3.45
CA HIS A 46 -20.81 3.07 2.60
C HIS A 46 -21.83 2.79 1.49
N LEU A 47 -23.00 3.43 1.56
CA LEU A 47 -23.97 3.50 0.45
C LEU A 47 -23.65 4.69 -0.46
N GLN A 48 -22.71 4.51 -1.39
CA GLN A 48 -22.58 5.33 -2.59
C GLN A 48 -22.42 4.42 -3.82
N HIS A 49 -22.92 4.89 -4.97
CA HIS A 49 -23.17 4.14 -6.21
C HIS A 49 -24.38 3.18 -6.19
N ASN A 50 -25.57 3.71 -6.59
CA ASN A 50 -26.53 3.05 -7.52
C ASN A 50 -27.83 3.86 -7.77
N SER A 51 -27.80 5.19 -7.73
CA SER A 51 -28.96 6.04 -8.06
C SER A 51 -29.03 6.53 -9.52
N SER A 52 -27.94 6.41 -10.29
CA SER A 52 -27.87 6.95 -11.67
C SER A 52 -28.48 6.05 -12.76
N SER A 53 -28.79 4.78 -12.46
CA SER A 53 -29.26 3.79 -13.46
C SER A 53 -30.77 3.78 -13.70
N ALA A 54 -31.57 4.45 -12.86
CA ALA A 54 -33.04 4.44 -12.96
C ALA A 54 -33.63 5.51 -13.90
N ILE A 55 -32.84 6.52 -14.29
CA ILE A 55 -33.30 7.61 -15.17
C ILE A 55 -33.10 7.27 -16.66
N SER A 56 -32.13 6.40 -16.99
CA SER A 56 -31.81 6.03 -18.37
C SER A 56 -32.82 5.10 -19.05
N SER A 57 -33.71 4.45 -18.30
CA SER A 57 -34.71 3.52 -18.86
C SER A 57 -35.94 4.19 -19.48
N LEU A 58 -36.11 5.51 -19.32
CA LEU A 58 -37.19 6.29 -19.95
C LEU A 58 -36.69 7.21 -21.08
N SER A 59 -35.37 7.29 -21.33
CA SER A 59 -34.77 8.16 -22.34
C SER A 59 -34.46 7.48 -23.68
N ALA A 60 -34.96 6.26 -23.93
CA ALA A 60 -34.86 5.60 -25.22
C ALA A 60 -36.03 5.99 -26.14
N GLN A 61 -35.72 6.59 -27.30
CA GLN A 61 -36.65 7.02 -28.35
C GLN A 61 -37.57 8.22 -28.06
N ARG A 62 -36.97 9.41 -27.93
CA ARG A 62 -37.42 10.65 -28.62
C ARG A 62 -36.38 11.76 -28.48
N GLU A 63 -36.04 12.43 -29.57
CA GLU A 63 -35.41 13.75 -29.50
C GLU A 63 -36.43 14.73 -28.92
N ILE A 64 -36.22 15.19 -27.68
CA ILE A 64 -37.03 16.27 -27.08
C ILE A 64 -36.08 17.39 -26.67
N THR A 65 -36.16 18.50 -27.41
CA THR A 65 -35.51 19.77 -27.11
C THR A 65 -36.13 20.42 -25.87
N THR A 66 -35.74 19.97 -24.68
CA THR A 66 -36.15 20.56 -23.39
C THR A 66 -35.06 21.47 -22.81
N THR A 67 -35.46 22.55 -22.14
CA THR A 67 -34.56 23.35 -21.30
C THR A 67 -34.49 22.75 -19.90
N GLN A 68 -33.27 22.58 -19.39
CA GLN A 68 -32.99 21.89 -18.13
C GLN A 68 -32.05 22.72 -17.26
N ILE A 69 -32.25 22.71 -15.93
CA ILE A 69 -31.35 23.34 -14.95
C ILE A 69 -31.08 22.37 -13.81
N VAL A 70 -29.80 22.19 -13.47
CA VAL A 70 -29.34 21.39 -12.33
C VAL A 70 -28.58 22.28 -11.34
N VAL A 71 -29.08 22.33 -10.11
CA VAL A 71 -28.44 23.01 -8.97
C VAL A 71 -28.17 21.97 -7.89
N ASN A 72 -26.90 21.59 -7.71
CA ASN A 72 -26.48 20.68 -6.66
C ASN A 72 -25.57 21.41 -5.66
N GLY A 73 -25.54 20.96 -4.41
CA GLY A 73 -24.70 21.55 -3.33
C GLY A 73 -23.18 21.55 -3.54
N VAL A 74 -22.69 21.13 -4.72
CA VAL A 74 -21.28 21.08 -5.13
C VAL A 74 -21.00 21.97 -6.35
N GLY A 75 -22.01 22.58 -6.97
CA GLY A 75 -21.85 23.47 -8.14
C GLY A 75 -23.05 23.51 -9.07
N LEU A 76 -23.13 24.56 -9.89
CA LEU A 76 -24.09 24.73 -10.96
C LEU A 76 -23.67 23.94 -12.21
N SER A 77 -24.59 23.17 -12.77
CA SER A 77 -24.44 22.58 -14.11
C SER A 77 -25.66 22.98 -14.95
N ALA A 78 -25.42 23.82 -15.97
CA ALA A 78 -26.44 24.26 -16.90
C ALA A 78 -26.10 23.78 -18.31
N THR A 79 -26.86 22.81 -18.80
CA THR A 79 -26.80 22.33 -20.19
C THR A 79 -27.80 23.12 -21.04
N ILE A 80 -27.34 24.22 -21.64
CA ILE A 80 -28.09 24.94 -22.67
C ILE A 80 -27.17 25.16 -23.89
N PRO A 81 -27.59 24.82 -25.11
CA PRO A 81 -26.97 25.37 -26.31
C PRO A 81 -27.44 26.81 -26.49
N LEU A 82 -26.72 27.77 -25.91
CA LEU A 82 -26.94 29.20 -26.16
C LEU A 82 -25.69 29.84 -26.75
N ALA A 83 -25.93 30.66 -27.77
CA ALA A 83 -24.92 31.45 -28.45
C ALA A 83 -24.35 32.55 -27.54
N GLU A 84 -23.29 33.19 -28.04
CA GLU A 84 -22.46 34.18 -27.35
C GLU A 84 -23.24 35.29 -26.62
N SER A 85 -22.64 35.79 -25.52
CA SER A 85 -23.03 36.96 -24.69
C SER A 85 -24.05 36.76 -23.54
N SER A 86 -23.61 36.19 -22.40
CA SER A 86 -24.10 36.56 -21.04
C SER A 86 -23.30 35.89 -19.88
N HIS A 87 -21.99 36.12 -19.83
CA HIS A 87 -21.07 35.39 -18.95
C HIS A 87 -20.98 35.88 -17.47
N SER A 88 -22.03 36.53 -16.91
CA SER A 88 -21.87 37.36 -15.69
C SER A 88 -22.94 37.20 -14.58
N PHE A 89 -23.69 36.10 -14.51
CA PHE A 89 -24.83 36.00 -13.57
C PHE A 89 -24.62 35.20 -12.28
N PHE A 90 -23.70 34.24 -12.19
CA PHE A 90 -23.46 33.46 -10.97
C PHE A 90 -21.98 33.04 -10.82
N THR A 91 -21.21 33.81 -10.06
CA THR A 91 -19.88 33.43 -9.56
C THR A 91 -19.77 33.72 -8.06
N GLU A 92 -19.17 32.78 -7.34
CA GLU A 92 -18.63 32.83 -5.96
C GLU A 92 -19.41 33.57 -4.84
N GLN A 93 -19.91 32.82 -3.85
CA GLN A 93 -19.41 32.84 -2.45
C GLN A 93 -20.39 32.17 -1.47
N GLY A 94 -19.86 31.37 -0.55
CA GLY A 94 -20.47 31.10 0.78
C GLY A 94 -21.63 30.11 0.82
N ILE A 95 -21.32 28.86 1.20
CA ILE A 95 -22.33 27.86 1.60
C ILE A 95 -23.11 28.38 2.83
N GLY A 96 -24.44 28.47 2.71
CA GLY A 96 -25.34 28.36 3.87
C GLY A 96 -26.49 29.37 4.05
N LYS A 97 -26.50 30.57 3.43
CA LYS A 97 -27.47 31.62 3.82
C LYS A 97 -28.06 32.58 2.75
N LYS A 98 -27.87 32.40 1.43
CA LYS A 98 -28.40 33.34 0.42
C LYS A 98 -28.99 32.69 -0.85
N TRP A 99 -30.11 31.99 -0.72
CA TRP A 99 -30.96 31.61 -1.87
C TRP A 99 -32.30 32.37 -1.94
N GLU A 100 -32.72 33.07 -0.87
CA GLU A 100 -34.02 33.77 -0.81
C GLU A 100 -34.23 34.78 -1.95
N ASN A 101 -33.16 35.46 -2.40
CA ASN A 101 -33.23 36.45 -3.49
C ASN A 101 -32.88 35.86 -4.89
N GLY A 102 -32.60 34.56 -4.99
CA GLY A 102 -32.20 33.91 -6.25
C GLY A 102 -33.38 33.46 -7.10
N PHE A 103 -34.43 32.95 -6.46
CA PHE A 103 -35.58 32.33 -7.13
C PHE A 103 -36.48 33.31 -7.91
N GLU A 104 -36.49 34.60 -7.54
CA GLU A 104 -37.20 35.62 -8.33
C GLU A 104 -36.69 35.71 -9.78
N LYS A 105 -35.42 35.39 -10.03
CA LYS A 105 -34.86 35.30 -11.40
C LYS A 105 -35.24 34.01 -12.13
N LEU A 106 -35.60 32.93 -11.43
CA LEU A 106 -36.09 31.72 -12.10
C LEU A 106 -37.48 31.94 -12.69
N SER A 107 -38.29 32.84 -12.10
CA SER A 107 -39.61 33.19 -12.64
C SER A 107 -39.58 33.85 -14.04
N THR A 108 -38.41 34.31 -14.52
CA THR A 108 -38.25 34.80 -15.90
C THR A 108 -38.04 33.67 -16.92
N LEU A 109 -37.84 32.43 -16.47
CA LEU A 109 -37.61 31.26 -17.32
C LEU A 109 -38.93 30.53 -17.61
N SER A 110 -39.89 31.23 -18.23
CA SER A 110 -41.26 30.75 -18.47
C SER A 110 -41.37 29.45 -19.28
N ASN A 111 -40.29 29.01 -19.94
CA ASN A 111 -40.25 27.83 -20.80
C ASN A 111 -39.51 26.65 -20.16
N LEU A 112 -39.08 26.76 -18.89
CA LEU A 112 -38.34 25.71 -18.19
C LEU A 112 -39.22 24.47 -17.97
N GLU A 113 -38.82 23.33 -18.54
CA GLU A 113 -39.59 22.08 -18.44
C GLU A 113 -39.04 21.12 -17.36
N ALA A 114 -37.76 21.20 -17.01
CA ALA A 114 -37.14 20.34 -15.99
C ALA A 114 -36.21 21.10 -15.05
N LEU A 115 -36.33 20.85 -13.75
CA LEU A 115 -35.58 21.50 -12.68
C LEU A 115 -35.16 20.51 -11.59
N TYR A 116 -33.85 20.45 -11.31
CA TYR A 116 -33.25 19.59 -10.29
C TYR A 116 -32.58 20.45 -9.22
N LEU A 117 -32.97 20.25 -7.96
CA LEU A 117 -32.61 21.09 -6.81
C LEU A 117 -32.05 20.24 -5.66
N ASP A 118 -31.27 19.23 -6.00
CA ASP A 118 -30.93 18.13 -5.09
C ASP A 118 -29.79 18.49 -4.12
N HIS A 119 -29.85 17.98 -2.88
CA HIS A 119 -28.82 18.18 -1.85
C HIS A 119 -28.56 19.64 -1.42
N ASN A 120 -29.58 20.51 -1.47
CA ASN A 120 -29.43 21.95 -1.17
C ASN A 120 -29.93 22.39 0.23
N SER A 121 -30.40 21.45 1.07
CA SER A 121 -31.01 21.76 2.38
C SER A 121 -32.23 22.70 2.33
N PHE A 122 -32.94 22.79 1.20
CA PHE A 122 -34.14 23.62 1.08
C PHE A 122 -35.27 23.14 1.99
N ASN A 123 -36.05 24.07 2.53
CA ASN A 123 -37.27 23.78 3.32
C ASN A 123 -38.51 24.30 2.56
N ASN A 124 -39.70 24.16 3.16
CA ASN A 124 -40.98 24.46 2.53
C ASN A 124 -41.13 25.90 1.99
N SER A 125 -40.27 26.86 2.37
CA SER A 125 -40.29 28.23 1.80
C SER A 125 -40.03 28.27 0.29
N ILE A 126 -39.39 27.26 -0.28
CA ILE A 126 -39.10 27.18 -1.72
C ILE A 126 -40.37 26.98 -2.56
N LEU A 127 -41.42 26.36 -2.00
CA LEU A 127 -42.59 25.90 -2.74
C LEU A 127 -43.39 27.06 -3.37
N SER A 128 -43.51 28.19 -2.67
CA SER A 128 -44.18 29.37 -3.20
C SER A 128 -43.47 29.96 -4.41
N SER A 129 -42.13 29.88 -4.45
CA SER A 129 -41.33 30.35 -5.57
C SER A 129 -41.41 29.42 -6.77
N LEU A 130 -41.43 28.10 -6.53
CA LEU A 130 -41.59 27.07 -7.58
C LEU A 130 -42.93 27.21 -8.32
N ASN A 131 -44.01 27.62 -7.65
CA ASN A 131 -45.32 27.85 -8.28
C ASN A 131 -45.32 28.89 -9.41
N THR A 132 -44.27 29.73 -9.53
CA THR A 132 -44.14 30.67 -10.66
C THR A 132 -43.73 29.97 -11.97
N LEU A 133 -43.25 28.72 -11.91
CA LEU A 133 -42.76 27.95 -13.05
C LEU A 133 -43.87 27.08 -13.66
N SER A 134 -44.91 27.71 -14.21
CA SER A 134 -46.11 27.02 -14.71
C SER A 134 -45.88 25.99 -15.84
N SER A 135 -44.74 26.04 -16.53
CA SER A 135 -44.38 25.14 -17.63
C SER A 135 -43.61 23.88 -17.19
N LEU A 136 -43.32 23.77 -15.88
CA LEU A 136 -42.48 22.70 -15.35
C LEU A 136 -43.19 21.34 -15.40
N LYS A 137 -42.52 20.36 -16.01
CA LYS A 137 -42.98 18.96 -16.13
C LYS A 137 -42.20 18.02 -15.21
N ILE A 138 -40.93 18.32 -14.92
CA ILE A 138 -40.05 17.51 -14.06
C ILE A 138 -39.50 18.37 -12.94
N LEU A 139 -39.69 17.92 -11.69
CA LEU A 139 -39.13 18.56 -10.49
C LEU A 139 -38.45 17.51 -9.61
N SER A 140 -37.17 17.71 -9.31
CA SER A 140 -36.45 16.94 -8.29
C SER A 140 -36.07 17.83 -7.12
N LEU A 141 -36.41 17.37 -5.91
CA LEU A 141 -36.11 18.00 -4.63
C LEU A 141 -35.38 17.00 -3.71
N PHE A 142 -34.62 16.07 -4.29
CA PHE A 142 -33.97 14.97 -3.58
C PHE A 142 -33.03 15.46 -2.48
N HIS A 143 -33.09 14.82 -1.31
CA HIS A 143 -32.19 15.05 -0.18
C HIS A 143 -32.16 16.51 0.31
N ASN A 144 -33.35 17.06 0.58
CA ASN A 144 -33.55 18.40 1.14
C ASN A 144 -34.13 18.32 2.58
N LYS A 145 -34.75 19.41 3.07
CA LYS A 145 -35.34 19.55 4.41
C LYS A 145 -36.83 19.93 4.32
N ILE A 146 -37.52 19.40 3.32
CA ILE A 146 -38.96 19.63 3.11
C ILE A 146 -39.74 18.66 4.01
N VAL A 147 -40.85 19.15 4.59
CA VAL A 147 -41.68 18.39 5.55
C VAL A 147 -43.17 18.33 5.19
N ASP A 148 -43.63 19.19 4.28
CA ASP A 148 -44.94 19.10 3.62
C ASP A 148 -44.86 19.71 2.21
N ILE A 149 -45.87 19.49 1.37
CA ILE A 149 -45.96 20.06 0.01
C ILE A 149 -47.27 20.79 -0.27
N GLN A 150 -48.08 21.12 0.75
CA GLN A 150 -49.45 21.65 0.53
C GLN A 150 -49.46 23.01 -0.19
N GLY A 151 -48.32 23.71 -0.19
CA GLY A 151 -48.08 24.93 -0.96
C GLY A 151 -47.86 24.72 -2.47
N LEU A 152 -47.57 23.51 -2.94
CA LEU A 152 -47.18 23.26 -4.34
C LEU A 152 -48.41 23.13 -5.27
N ARG A 153 -48.42 23.91 -6.35
CA ARG A 153 -49.57 24.09 -7.28
C ARG A 153 -49.15 24.03 -8.75
N LEU A 154 -48.31 23.04 -9.09
CA LEU A 154 -47.83 22.83 -10.46
C LEU A 154 -48.72 21.84 -11.21
N SER A 155 -49.80 22.35 -11.82
CA SER A 155 -50.80 21.52 -12.51
C SER A 155 -50.30 20.79 -13.75
N ASN A 156 -49.15 21.17 -14.29
CA ASN A 156 -48.53 20.56 -15.48
C ASN A 156 -47.40 19.57 -15.12
N LEU A 157 -47.14 19.35 -13.84
CA LEU A 157 -46.04 18.50 -13.38
C LEU A 157 -46.34 17.03 -13.67
N GLU A 158 -45.48 16.39 -14.46
CA GLU A 158 -45.57 14.98 -14.84
C GLU A 158 -44.68 14.07 -13.99
N PHE A 159 -43.59 14.59 -13.44
CA PHE A 159 -42.65 13.84 -12.61
C PHE A 159 -42.20 14.64 -11.38
N LEU A 160 -42.21 13.99 -10.21
CA LEU A 160 -41.79 14.56 -8.94
C LEU A 160 -40.93 13.59 -8.12
N ASP A 161 -39.71 14.00 -7.77
CA ASP A 161 -38.88 13.31 -6.77
C ASP A 161 -38.78 14.14 -5.48
N LEU A 162 -39.22 13.53 -4.37
CA LEU A 162 -39.23 14.07 -3.02
C LEU A 162 -38.35 13.24 -2.06
N SER A 163 -37.59 12.28 -2.58
CA SER A 163 -36.87 11.28 -1.80
C SER A 163 -35.81 11.89 -0.85
N GLY A 164 -35.51 11.22 0.25
CA GLY A 164 -34.53 11.69 1.24
C GLY A 164 -34.91 12.97 2.00
N ASN A 165 -36.17 13.40 1.94
CA ASN A 165 -36.76 14.45 2.79
C ASN A 165 -37.53 13.81 3.95
N ILE A 166 -37.77 14.54 5.05
CA ILE A 166 -38.38 13.98 6.27
C ILE A 166 -39.89 14.25 6.27
N PHE A 167 -40.65 13.31 5.71
CA PHE A 167 -42.10 13.33 5.67
C PHE A 167 -42.73 12.35 6.69
N ASN A 168 -44.04 12.19 6.62
CA ASN A 168 -44.80 11.12 7.28
C ASN A 168 -45.98 10.73 6.36
N ASN A 169 -46.79 9.73 6.73
CA ASN A 169 -47.86 9.20 5.87
C ASN A 169 -48.85 10.26 5.32
N SER A 170 -49.01 11.44 5.96
CA SER A 170 -49.88 12.53 5.45
C SER A 170 -49.39 13.21 4.16
N ILE A 171 -48.16 12.91 3.70
CA ILE A 171 -47.66 13.37 2.40
C ILE A 171 -48.57 12.93 1.24
N LEU A 172 -49.21 11.75 1.37
CA LEU A 172 -50.09 11.21 0.33
C LEU A 172 -51.34 12.06 0.09
N SER A 173 -52.03 12.45 1.16
CA SER A 173 -53.19 13.37 1.09
C SER A 173 -52.82 14.73 0.46
N SER A 174 -51.56 15.16 0.62
CA SER A 174 -51.04 16.45 0.15
C SER A 174 -50.66 16.46 -1.34
N LEU A 175 -50.58 15.30 -2.00
CA LEU A 175 -50.28 15.17 -3.43
C LEU A 175 -51.50 15.37 -4.34
N SER A 176 -52.71 15.42 -3.78
CA SER A 176 -53.98 15.46 -4.51
C SER A 176 -54.17 16.69 -5.42
N SER A 177 -53.36 17.74 -5.26
CA SER A 177 -53.33 18.93 -6.14
C SER A 177 -52.56 18.74 -7.46
N LEU A 178 -51.79 17.65 -7.61
CA LEU A 178 -50.83 17.44 -8.70
C LEU A 178 -51.34 16.43 -9.74
N SER A 179 -52.58 16.57 -10.20
CA SER A 179 -53.34 15.59 -11.00
C SER A 179 -52.70 15.12 -12.32
N SER A 180 -51.67 15.81 -12.81
CA SER A 180 -50.94 15.46 -14.05
C SER A 180 -49.75 14.52 -13.84
N LEU A 181 -49.43 14.17 -12.59
CA LEU A 181 -48.30 13.28 -12.27
C LEU A 181 -48.45 11.91 -12.91
N LYS A 182 -47.38 11.51 -13.61
CA LYS A 182 -47.13 10.18 -14.18
C LYS A 182 -46.06 9.43 -13.40
N GLY A 183 -45.10 10.14 -12.77
CA GLY A 183 -44.04 9.54 -11.95
C GLY A 183 -43.89 10.24 -10.59
N LEU A 184 -43.77 9.45 -9.52
CA LEU A 184 -43.61 9.94 -8.15
C LEU A 184 -42.59 9.10 -7.37
N TYR A 185 -41.51 9.71 -6.90
CA TYR A 185 -40.50 9.08 -6.03
C TYR A 185 -40.51 9.68 -4.62
N LEU A 186 -40.54 8.79 -3.63
CA LEU A 186 -40.66 9.01 -2.18
C LEU A 186 -39.76 8.00 -1.43
N PHE A 187 -38.53 7.79 -1.90
CA PHE A 187 -37.57 6.90 -1.24
C PHE A 187 -37.07 7.49 0.08
N ASP A 188 -36.94 6.66 1.12
CA ASP A 188 -36.40 7.05 2.44
C ASP A 188 -37.10 8.27 3.09
N VAL A 189 -38.41 8.47 2.85
CA VAL A 189 -39.14 9.66 3.34
C VAL A 189 -39.83 9.49 4.70
N GLY A 190 -39.71 8.33 5.35
CA GLY A 190 -40.31 8.06 6.66
C GLY A 190 -41.77 7.60 6.63
N LEU A 191 -42.26 7.07 5.50
CA LEU A 191 -43.53 6.33 5.48
C LEU A 191 -43.41 5.09 6.37
N LYS A 192 -44.45 4.79 7.15
CA LYS A 192 -44.42 3.64 8.08
C LYS A 192 -45.75 2.95 8.30
N GLY A 193 -45.70 1.66 8.61
CA GLY A 193 -46.86 0.85 8.97
C GLY A 193 -47.75 0.52 7.78
N CYS A 194 -49.04 0.81 7.90
CA CYS A 194 -50.00 0.66 6.80
C CYS A 194 -50.02 1.94 5.95
N VAL A 195 -49.74 1.81 4.66
CA VAL A 195 -49.78 2.92 3.70
C VAL A 195 -51.00 2.72 2.80
N ASP A 196 -51.95 3.65 2.89
CA ASP A 196 -53.15 3.64 2.06
C ASP A 196 -52.89 4.38 0.76
N LEU A 197 -53.08 3.69 -0.37
CA LEU A 197 -52.89 4.22 -1.72
C LEU A 197 -54.23 4.60 -2.37
N SER A 198 -55.37 4.42 -1.69
CA SER A 198 -56.69 4.82 -2.20
C SER A 198 -56.73 6.30 -2.59
N GLU A 199 -56.27 7.19 -1.70
CA GLU A 199 -56.19 8.65 -1.95
C GLU A 199 -55.33 9.00 -3.18
N ILE A 200 -54.24 8.27 -3.42
CA ILE A 200 -53.42 8.42 -4.63
C ILE A 200 -54.19 7.93 -5.86
N SER A 201 -54.83 6.75 -5.77
CA SER A 201 -55.53 6.15 -6.90
C SER A 201 -56.74 6.96 -7.38
N ASP A 202 -57.41 7.69 -6.48
CA ASP A 202 -58.53 8.56 -6.83
C ASP A 202 -58.08 9.91 -7.40
N SER A 203 -56.99 10.47 -6.91
CA SER A 203 -56.50 11.83 -7.25
C SER A 203 -55.43 11.88 -8.36
N LEU A 204 -54.55 10.88 -8.45
CA LEU A 204 -53.45 10.78 -9.42
C LEU A 204 -53.70 9.66 -10.44
N ARG A 205 -54.83 9.74 -11.15
CA ARG A 205 -55.27 8.72 -12.13
C ARG A 205 -54.30 8.51 -13.32
N ASN A 206 -53.37 9.44 -13.53
CA ASN A 206 -52.35 9.39 -14.58
C ASN A 206 -51.05 8.72 -14.12
N LEU A 207 -50.94 8.28 -12.86
CA LEU A 207 -49.70 7.75 -12.30
C LEU A 207 -49.33 6.39 -12.91
N GLU A 208 -48.20 6.36 -13.64
CA GLU A 208 -47.63 5.17 -14.27
C GLU A 208 -46.41 4.60 -13.50
N ALA A 209 -45.71 5.43 -12.70
CA ALA A 209 -44.53 5.03 -11.94
C ALA A 209 -44.54 5.54 -10.49
N LEU A 210 -44.28 4.64 -9.54
CA LEU A 210 -44.24 4.93 -8.10
C LEU A 210 -43.01 4.30 -7.45
N GLY A 211 -42.22 5.08 -6.71
CA GLY A 211 -41.10 4.61 -5.91
C GLY A 211 -41.26 4.97 -4.44
N ILE A 212 -41.39 3.98 -3.56
CA ILE A 212 -41.57 4.17 -2.11
C ILE A 212 -40.65 3.26 -1.28
N GLY A 213 -39.53 2.82 -1.87
CA GLY A 213 -38.48 2.03 -1.20
C GLY A 213 -37.81 2.75 -0.03
N GLY A 214 -37.06 2.02 0.82
CA GLY A 214 -36.35 2.57 1.98
C GLY A 214 -37.23 3.00 3.16
N ASN A 215 -38.55 2.86 3.03
CA ASN A 215 -39.53 3.18 4.07
C ASN A 215 -39.82 1.96 4.99
N GLN A 216 -40.62 2.12 6.04
CA GLN A 216 -40.97 1.05 7.00
C GLN A 216 -42.39 0.51 6.75
N ILE A 217 -42.66 0.00 5.55
CA ILE A 217 -44.03 -0.29 5.07
C ILE A 217 -44.38 -1.76 5.27
N ASN A 218 -45.36 -2.02 6.13
CA ASN A 218 -45.81 -3.38 6.48
C ASN A 218 -46.97 -3.86 5.60
N LYS A 219 -47.78 -2.93 5.07
CA LYS A 219 -48.96 -3.22 4.23
C LYS A 219 -49.28 -2.05 3.32
N LEU A 220 -49.67 -2.35 2.08
CA LEU A 220 -50.34 -1.41 1.18
C LEU A 220 -51.85 -1.65 1.24
N VAL A 221 -52.65 -0.59 1.23
CA VAL A 221 -54.11 -0.69 1.09
C VAL A 221 -54.53 -0.03 -0.22
N VAL A 222 -55.40 -0.71 -0.95
CA VAL A 222 -56.07 -0.22 -2.16
C VAL A 222 -57.55 -0.57 -1.99
N THR A 223 -58.44 0.39 -2.15
CA THR A 223 -59.89 0.18 -1.98
C THR A 223 -60.50 -0.38 -3.26
N GLU A 224 -61.14 -1.55 -3.18
CA GLU A 224 -61.88 -2.17 -4.29
C GLU A 224 -63.18 -1.41 -4.59
N GLY A 225 -63.08 -0.32 -5.37
CA GLY A 225 -64.23 0.34 -5.98
C GLY A 225 -64.79 -0.47 -7.14
N ASN A 226 -65.85 -1.27 -6.91
CA ASN A 226 -66.72 -1.89 -7.93
C ASN A 226 -66.01 -2.43 -9.19
N GLY A 227 -65.07 -3.36 -9.03
CA GLY A 227 -64.61 -4.24 -10.11
C GLY A 227 -63.76 -3.61 -11.23
N VAL A 228 -63.31 -2.35 -11.07
CA VAL A 228 -62.34 -1.73 -11.98
C VAL A 228 -61.13 -1.26 -11.16
N SER A 229 -60.01 -1.97 -11.25
CA SER A 229 -58.73 -1.50 -10.69
C SER A 229 -58.37 -0.17 -11.36
N SER A 230 -58.36 0.90 -10.58
CA SER A 230 -58.26 2.29 -11.07
C SER A 230 -56.82 2.73 -11.41
N SER A 231 -55.84 1.84 -11.24
CA SER A 231 -54.42 2.16 -11.31
C SER A 231 -53.81 1.87 -12.69
N ASN A 232 -53.31 2.91 -13.35
CA ASN A 232 -52.47 2.81 -14.55
C ASN A 232 -50.99 2.45 -14.24
N LEU A 233 -50.68 2.05 -13.00
CA LEU A 233 -49.32 1.84 -12.55
C LEU A 233 -48.63 0.70 -13.29
N ARG A 234 -47.54 1.03 -13.97
CA ARG A 234 -46.68 0.11 -14.76
C ARG A 234 -45.34 -0.16 -14.08
N PHE A 235 -44.86 0.78 -13.27
CA PHE A 235 -43.59 0.67 -12.53
C PHE A 235 -43.83 0.88 -11.03
N LEU A 236 -43.34 -0.04 -10.22
CA LEU A 236 -43.40 0.05 -8.76
C LEU A 236 -42.08 -0.36 -8.13
N ASN A 237 -41.52 0.50 -7.27
CA ASN A 237 -40.29 0.21 -6.53
C ASN A 237 -40.53 0.22 -5.02
N LEU A 238 -40.33 -0.97 -4.42
CA LEU A 238 -40.50 -1.31 -3.01
C LEU A 238 -39.22 -1.93 -2.43
N ARG A 239 -38.06 -1.57 -2.97
CA ARG A 239 -36.76 -2.01 -2.44
C ARG A 239 -36.59 -1.59 -0.97
N ASN A 240 -36.13 -2.51 -0.13
CA ASN A 240 -35.82 -2.25 1.28
C ASN A 240 -36.97 -1.59 2.07
N VAL A 241 -38.21 -2.10 1.98
CA VAL A 241 -39.36 -1.53 2.72
C VAL A 241 -39.58 -2.17 4.10
N SER A 242 -38.58 -2.85 4.64
CA SER A 242 -38.56 -3.45 5.99
C SER A 242 -39.71 -4.42 6.29
N ILE A 243 -40.10 -5.23 5.30
CA ILE A 243 -41.23 -6.15 5.41
C ILE A 243 -40.98 -7.23 6.48
N HIS A 244 -41.94 -7.43 7.39
CA HIS A 244 -41.92 -8.54 8.35
C HIS A 244 -42.72 -9.77 7.90
N ASP A 245 -43.71 -9.61 7.02
CA ASP A 245 -44.45 -10.70 6.36
C ASP A 245 -44.70 -10.37 4.88
N GLY A 246 -43.91 -11.00 4.00
CA GLY A 246 -44.00 -10.84 2.55
C GLY A 246 -45.35 -11.20 1.93
N LYS A 247 -46.14 -12.06 2.60
CA LYS A 247 -47.44 -12.51 2.10
C LYS A 247 -48.44 -11.35 2.01
N ILE A 248 -48.50 -10.52 3.04
CA ILE A 248 -49.44 -9.39 3.12
C ILE A 248 -49.14 -8.35 2.04
N LEU A 249 -47.85 -8.09 1.76
CA LEU A 249 -47.49 -7.19 0.67
C LEU A 249 -47.92 -7.77 -0.69
N LEU A 250 -47.57 -9.02 -0.99
CA LEU A 250 -47.87 -9.63 -2.29
C LEU A 250 -49.38 -9.75 -2.55
N GLN A 251 -50.19 -10.09 -1.53
CA GLN A 251 -51.66 -9.98 -1.61
C GLN A 251 -52.12 -8.57 -2.00
N SER A 252 -51.56 -7.54 -1.37
CA SER A 252 -51.90 -6.15 -1.64
C SER A 252 -51.52 -5.72 -3.06
N LEU A 253 -50.38 -6.23 -3.56
CA LEU A 253 -49.87 -5.97 -4.90
C LEU A 253 -50.69 -6.63 -6.02
N GLY A 254 -51.46 -7.70 -5.72
CA GLY A 254 -52.41 -8.29 -6.65
C GLY A 254 -53.49 -7.33 -7.17
N SER A 255 -53.63 -6.15 -6.55
CA SER A 255 -54.52 -5.06 -6.97
C SER A 255 -54.00 -4.25 -8.18
N PHE A 256 -52.78 -4.50 -8.66
CA PHE A 256 -52.12 -3.74 -9.74
C PHE A 256 -51.91 -4.59 -11.03
N PRO A 257 -52.97 -4.96 -11.77
CA PRO A 257 -52.86 -5.85 -12.94
C PRO A 257 -52.14 -5.21 -14.14
N SER A 258 -51.95 -3.89 -14.14
CA SER A 258 -51.24 -3.13 -15.20
C SER A 258 -49.72 -3.13 -15.04
N LEU A 259 -49.19 -3.72 -13.96
CA LEU A 259 -47.79 -3.63 -13.57
C LEU A 259 -46.87 -4.43 -14.52
N LYS A 260 -45.86 -3.75 -15.06
CA LYS A 260 -44.82 -4.30 -15.95
C LYS A 260 -43.47 -4.48 -15.24
N THR A 261 -43.11 -3.59 -14.34
CA THR A 261 -41.82 -3.61 -13.64
C THR A 261 -42.01 -3.48 -12.13
N LEU A 262 -41.42 -4.41 -11.38
CA LEU A 262 -41.51 -4.49 -9.92
C LEU A 262 -40.12 -4.68 -9.28
N TYR A 263 -39.74 -3.79 -8.38
CA TYR A 263 -38.55 -3.93 -7.53
C TYR A 263 -38.95 -4.28 -6.10
N LEU A 264 -38.40 -5.39 -5.60
CA LEU A 264 -38.61 -5.96 -4.26
C LEU A 264 -37.27 -6.25 -3.56
N ASP A 265 -36.14 -5.75 -4.06
CA ASP A 265 -34.80 -6.07 -3.53
C ASP A 265 -34.66 -5.77 -2.02
N TYR A 266 -33.81 -6.51 -1.32
CA TYR A 266 -33.51 -6.35 0.12
C TYR A 266 -34.75 -6.42 1.03
N ASN A 267 -35.68 -7.33 0.76
CA ASN A 267 -36.87 -7.57 1.58
C ASN A 267 -36.92 -9.00 2.13
N ASN A 268 -37.90 -9.28 3.01
CA ASN A 268 -38.09 -10.60 3.61
C ASN A 268 -39.38 -11.27 3.14
N PHE A 269 -39.24 -12.27 2.28
CA PHE A 269 -40.31 -13.15 1.76
C PHE A 269 -40.14 -14.61 2.24
N SER A 270 -39.65 -14.81 3.47
CA SER A 270 -39.44 -16.15 4.05
C SER A 270 -40.73 -16.89 4.49
N GLY A 271 -41.90 -16.25 4.41
CA GLY A 271 -43.19 -16.85 4.77
C GLY A 271 -43.76 -17.81 3.71
N ILE A 272 -44.49 -18.83 4.17
CA ILE A 272 -45.22 -19.77 3.30
C ILE A 272 -46.38 -19.05 2.61
N MET A 273 -46.49 -19.18 1.29
CA MET A 273 -47.53 -18.56 0.47
C MET A 273 -48.41 -19.56 -0.26
N SER A 274 -49.59 -19.10 -0.67
CA SER A 274 -50.65 -19.89 -1.28
C SER A 274 -50.89 -19.41 -2.71
N SER A 275 -51.02 -20.32 -3.67
CA SER A 275 -51.02 -19.99 -5.11
C SER A 275 -52.05 -18.97 -5.61
N PRO A 276 -53.27 -18.79 -5.03
CA PRO A 276 -54.24 -17.82 -5.55
C PRO A 276 -53.76 -16.37 -5.57
N GLU A 277 -52.77 -16.05 -4.73
CA GLU A 277 -52.38 -14.68 -4.38
C GLU A 277 -51.46 -14.03 -5.43
N LEU A 278 -50.93 -14.83 -6.38
CA LEU A 278 -49.89 -14.42 -7.33
C LEU A 278 -50.32 -14.53 -8.81
N HIS A 279 -51.51 -15.07 -9.11
CA HIS A 279 -52.00 -15.22 -10.48
C HIS A 279 -52.34 -13.88 -11.19
N ASN A 280 -52.30 -12.74 -10.50
CA ASN A 280 -52.64 -11.43 -11.09
C ASN A 280 -51.46 -10.74 -11.81
N PHE A 281 -50.23 -11.25 -11.71
CA PHE A 281 -49.03 -10.64 -12.33
C PHE A 281 -48.77 -11.14 -13.77
N THR A 282 -49.80 -11.53 -14.52
CA THR A 282 -49.64 -12.06 -15.88
C THR A 282 -49.04 -11.06 -16.87
N ASN A 283 -49.10 -9.75 -16.58
CA ASN A 283 -48.54 -8.67 -17.40
C ASN A 283 -47.13 -8.22 -16.95
N LEU A 284 -46.56 -8.83 -15.91
CA LEU A 284 -45.26 -8.42 -15.37
C LEU A 284 -44.13 -8.86 -16.32
N GLU A 285 -43.32 -7.89 -16.77
CA GLU A 285 -42.23 -8.05 -17.73
C GLU A 285 -40.85 -8.07 -17.04
N SER A 286 -40.70 -7.47 -15.86
CA SER A 286 -39.43 -7.38 -15.14
C SER A 286 -39.60 -7.41 -13.63
N LEU A 287 -38.87 -8.32 -12.97
CA LEU A 287 -38.90 -8.53 -11.52
C LEU A 287 -37.48 -8.51 -10.93
N TYR A 288 -37.27 -7.66 -9.94
CA TYR A 288 -36.01 -7.53 -9.20
C TYR A 288 -36.27 -7.88 -7.73
N MET A 289 -35.51 -8.83 -7.18
CA MET A 289 -35.64 -9.30 -5.79
C MET A 289 -34.28 -9.51 -5.12
N SER A 290 -33.18 -8.97 -5.67
CA SER A 290 -31.83 -9.28 -5.22
C SER A 290 -31.59 -8.91 -3.75
N GLY A 291 -30.83 -9.73 -3.03
CA GLY A 291 -30.56 -9.58 -1.59
C GLY A 291 -31.76 -9.86 -0.68
N SER A 292 -32.84 -10.46 -1.19
CA SER A 292 -34.02 -10.82 -0.39
C SER A 292 -33.95 -12.25 0.13
N SER A 293 -34.52 -12.51 1.31
CA SER A 293 -34.84 -13.89 1.72
C SER A 293 -36.13 -14.33 1.03
N VAL A 294 -36.12 -15.50 0.39
CA VAL A 294 -37.21 -15.97 -0.48
C VAL A 294 -37.61 -17.40 -0.11
N HIS A 295 -38.90 -17.62 0.16
CA HIS A 295 -39.47 -18.95 0.40
C HIS A 295 -39.81 -19.69 -0.90
N ILE A 296 -39.72 -21.03 -0.88
CA ILE A 296 -39.97 -21.92 -2.04
C ILE A 296 -41.31 -21.70 -2.74
N SER A 297 -42.36 -21.41 -1.99
CA SER A 297 -43.69 -21.10 -2.54
C SER A 297 -43.72 -19.83 -3.41
N LEU A 298 -42.81 -18.86 -3.23
CA LEU A 298 -42.71 -17.70 -4.12
C LEU A 298 -42.15 -18.12 -5.48
N LEU A 299 -41.07 -18.90 -5.49
CA LEU A 299 -40.37 -19.29 -6.71
C LEU A 299 -41.21 -20.25 -7.57
N GLN A 300 -41.89 -21.22 -6.94
CA GLN A 300 -42.90 -22.05 -7.61
C GLN A 300 -44.05 -21.23 -8.23
N SER A 301 -44.38 -20.07 -7.63
CA SER A 301 -45.45 -19.19 -8.13
C SER A 301 -44.99 -18.23 -9.22
N ILE A 302 -43.67 -17.97 -9.37
CA ILE A 302 -43.13 -17.16 -10.47
C ILE A 302 -43.46 -17.78 -11.84
N ALA A 303 -43.63 -19.11 -11.93
CA ALA A 303 -44.10 -19.80 -13.13
C ALA A 303 -45.46 -19.29 -13.67
N ALA A 304 -46.26 -18.59 -12.86
CA ALA A 304 -47.50 -17.94 -13.30
C ALA A 304 -47.27 -16.60 -14.06
N PHE A 305 -46.06 -16.02 -14.01
CA PHE A 305 -45.73 -14.73 -14.60
C PHE A 305 -45.38 -14.89 -16.09
N THR A 306 -46.39 -15.25 -16.90
CA THR A 306 -46.19 -15.69 -18.29
C THR A 306 -45.56 -14.64 -19.21
N SER A 307 -45.61 -13.35 -18.87
CA SER A 307 -44.99 -12.26 -19.64
C SER A 307 -43.58 -11.87 -19.17
N LEU A 308 -43.02 -12.57 -18.17
CA LEU A 308 -41.77 -12.16 -17.54
C LEU A 308 -40.58 -12.32 -18.50
N GLU A 309 -39.95 -11.19 -18.84
CA GLU A 309 -38.75 -11.15 -19.69
C GLU A 309 -37.45 -11.03 -18.89
N LYS A 310 -37.49 -10.46 -17.68
CA LYS A 310 -36.30 -10.23 -16.84
C LYS A 310 -36.51 -10.62 -15.39
N LEU A 311 -35.55 -11.36 -14.84
CA LEU A 311 -35.58 -11.82 -13.45
C LEU A 311 -34.20 -11.65 -12.80
N TYR A 312 -34.11 -10.81 -11.78
CA TYR A 312 -32.89 -10.56 -11.02
C TYR A 312 -33.10 -11.01 -9.57
N MET A 313 -32.33 -12.00 -9.13
CA MET A 313 -32.41 -12.60 -7.78
C MET A 313 -31.03 -12.93 -7.21
N SER A 314 -30.06 -12.07 -7.50
CA SER A 314 -28.71 -12.11 -6.95
C SER A 314 -28.73 -12.11 -5.41
N ASN A 315 -27.82 -12.81 -4.74
CA ASN A 315 -27.70 -12.88 -3.28
C ASN A 315 -28.99 -13.35 -2.56
N CYS A 316 -29.79 -14.19 -3.22
CA CYS A 316 -30.92 -14.91 -2.61
C CYS A 316 -30.47 -16.31 -2.15
N GLN A 317 -31.02 -16.81 -1.04
CA GLN A 317 -30.70 -18.14 -0.51
C GLN A 317 -31.47 -19.26 -1.25
N LEU A 318 -31.17 -19.49 -2.53
CA LEU A 318 -31.96 -20.34 -3.45
C LEU A 318 -31.79 -21.87 -3.28
N ASN A 319 -30.96 -22.33 -2.34
CA ASN A 319 -30.53 -23.73 -2.29
C ASN A 319 -31.64 -24.67 -1.77
N GLY A 320 -32.06 -25.64 -2.58
CA GLY A 320 -33.18 -26.54 -2.28
C GLY A 320 -34.57 -25.95 -2.55
N ILE A 321 -34.65 -24.82 -3.28
CA ILE A 321 -35.85 -23.99 -3.44
C ILE A 321 -36.35 -23.92 -4.90
N LEU A 322 -35.53 -24.34 -5.87
CA LEU A 322 -35.87 -24.37 -7.31
C LEU A 322 -35.76 -25.79 -7.88
N ASP A 323 -36.82 -26.23 -8.58
CA ASP A 323 -36.89 -27.51 -9.29
C ASP A 323 -36.63 -27.33 -10.81
N ILE A 324 -36.36 -28.44 -11.51
CA ILE A 324 -36.03 -28.51 -12.94
C ILE A 324 -37.12 -27.84 -13.81
N ALA A 325 -38.38 -27.92 -13.38
CA ALA A 325 -39.51 -27.38 -14.13
C ALA A 325 -39.71 -25.85 -13.99
N ASP A 326 -39.25 -25.22 -12.92
CA ASP A 326 -39.75 -23.89 -12.51
C ASP A 326 -39.41 -22.78 -13.53
N LEU A 327 -38.14 -22.68 -13.94
CA LEU A 327 -37.70 -21.69 -14.94
C LEU A 327 -38.15 -22.05 -16.36
N SER A 328 -38.41 -23.33 -16.65
CA SER A 328 -38.81 -23.80 -18.00
C SER A 328 -40.19 -23.29 -18.43
N ASN A 329 -41.04 -22.91 -17.48
CA ASN A 329 -42.36 -22.33 -17.72
C ASN A 329 -42.28 -20.87 -18.22
N LEU A 330 -41.17 -20.16 -17.95
CA LEU A 330 -41.00 -18.74 -18.29
C LEU A 330 -40.55 -18.56 -19.75
N LYS A 331 -41.42 -18.89 -20.70
CA LYS A 331 -41.12 -18.94 -22.15
C LYS A 331 -40.69 -17.61 -22.79
N ASN A 332 -40.86 -16.49 -22.08
CA ASN A 332 -40.47 -15.15 -22.51
C ASN A 332 -39.21 -14.63 -21.81
N LEU A 333 -38.60 -15.40 -20.90
CA LEU A 333 -37.45 -14.96 -20.10
C LEU A 333 -36.21 -14.78 -20.97
N LYS A 334 -35.76 -13.53 -21.11
CA LYS A 334 -34.57 -13.12 -21.89
C LYS A 334 -33.38 -12.79 -21.00
N SER A 335 -33.59 -12.35 -19.77
CA SER A 335 -32.51 -11.95 -18.87
C SER A 335 -32.66 -12.55 -17.47
N LEU A 336 -31.60 -13.19 -17.00
CA LEU A 336 -31.53 -13.83 -15.69
C LEU A 336 -30.22 -13.46 -14.96
N SER A 337 -30.32 -13.03 -13.71
CA SER A 337 -29.17 -12.91 -12.78
C SER A 337 -29.45 -13.68 -11.50
N MET A 338 -28.50 -14.51 -11.11
CA MET A 338 -28.46 -15.22 -9.83
C MET A 338 -27.10 -15.03 -9.13
N ASP A 339 -26.41 -13.91 -9.35
CA ASP A 339 -25.06 -13.67 -8.83
C ASP A 339 -25.00 -13.81 -7.30
N ARG A 340 -23.89 -14.28 -6.72
CA ARG A 340 -23.69 -14.48 -5.27
C ARG A 340 -24.70 -15.44 -4.63
N THR A 341 -25.15 -16.45 -5.36
CA THR A 341 -26.02 -17.51 -4.83
C THR A 341 -25.29 -18.86 -4.79
N ASN A 342 -25.75 -19.77 -3.93
CA ASN A 342 -25.37 -21.18 -4.04
C ASN A 342 -26.34 -21.86 -5.01
N LEU A 343 -25.80 -22.59 -5.97
CA LEU A 343 -26.53 -23.18 -7.10
C LEU A 343 -26.29 -24.69 -7.12
N SER A 344 -27.34 -25.43 -6.75
CA SER A 344 -27.38 -26.87 -6.91
C SER A 344 -27.45 -27.27 -8.39
N THR A 345 -27.11 -28.52 -8.69
CA THR A 345 -27.17 -29.09 -10.05
C THR A 345 -28.58 -29.01 -10.67
N SER A 346 -29.65 -29.04 -9.86
CA SER A 346 -31.03 -28.92 -10.36
C SER A 346 -31.31 -27.55 -10.97
N VAL A 347 -30.87 -26.47 -10.31
CA VAL A 347 -31.08 -25.08 -10.82
C VAL A 347 -30.37 -24.88 -12.15
N LEU A 348 -29.17 -25.43 -12.29
CA LEU A 348 -28.38 -25.36 -13.52
C LEU A 348 -29.02 -26.14 -14.68
N GLN A 349 -29.80 -27.19 -14.38
CA GLN A 349 -30.65 -27.89 -15.34
C GLN A 349 -31.93 -27.10 -15.67
N SER A 350 -32.55 -26.42 -14.70
CA SER A 350 -33.70 -25.51 -14.95
C SER A 350 -33.31 -24.38 -15.91
N ILE A 351 -32.12 -23.80 -15.72
CA ILE A 351 -31.55 -22.75 -16.58
C ILE A 351 -31.38 -23.27 -18.01
N GLU A 352 -30.91 -24.51 -18.21
CA GLU A 352 -30.75 -25.11 -19.55
C GLU A 352 -32.07 -25.16 -20.35
N GLN A 353 -33.22 -25.34 -19.68
CA GLN A 353 -34.53 -25.40 -20.32
C GLN A 353 -35.06 -24.01 -20.75
N SER A 354 -34.46 -22.91 -20.29
CA SER A 354 -34.87 -21.54 -20.60
C SER A 354 -34.40 -21.09 -21.99
N THR A 355 -34.88 -21.75 -23.04
CA THR A 355 -34.45 -21.54 -24.45
C THR A 355 -34.59 -20.11 -25.00
N SER A 356 -35.40 -19.25 -24.37
CA SER A 356 -35.57 -17.82 -24.70
C SER A 356 -34.45 -16.91 -24.19
N LEU A 357 -33.53 -17.42 -23.36
CA LEU A 357 -32.57 -16.60 -22.62
C LEU A 357 -31.50 -16.00 -23.54
N GLU A 358 -31.31 -14.68 -23.44
CA GLU A 358 -30.32 -13.88 -24.16
C GLU A 358 -29.17 -13.39 -23.26
N PHE A 359 -29.43 -13.19 -21.96
CA PHE A 359 -28.47 -12.74 -20.95
C PHE A 359 -28.53 -13.62 -19.70
N LEU A 360 -27.37 -14.11 -19.25
CA LEU A 360 -27.22 -14.89 -18.02
C LEU A 360 -26.03 -14.38 -17.19
N SER A 361 -26.26 -14.10 -15.91
CA SER A 361 -25.23 -13.71 -14.95
C SER A 361 -25.27 -14.64 -13.73
N LEU A 362 -24.13 -15.29 -13.46
CA LEU A 362 -23.89 -16.21 -12.35
C LEU A 362 -22.54 -15.87 -11.67
N ASP A 363 -22.29 -14.58 -11.46
CA ASP A 363 -21.05 -14.06 -10.87
C ASP A 363 -20.96 -14.40 -9.37
N HIS A 364 -19.77 -14.78 -8.90
CA HIS A 364 -19.47 -15.07 -7.49
C HIS A 364 -20.40 -16.13 -6.87
N CYS A 365 -20.89 -17.06 -7.69
CA CYS A 365 -21.73 -18.17 -7.26
C CYS A 365 -20.89 -19.32 -6.71
N ILE A 366 -21.50 -20.10 -5.83
CA ILE A 366 -20.97 -21.41 -5.42
C ILE A 366 -21.76 -22.45 -6.22
N LEU A 367 -21.05 -23.36 -6.89
CA LEU A 367 -21.65 -24.41 -7.71
C LEU A 367 -21.49 -25.76 -7.00
N GLU A 368 -22.57 -26.49 -6.79
CA GLU A 368 -22.48 -27.82 -6.16
C GLU A 368 -22.04 -28.89 -7.18
N GLY A 369 -20.90 -29.51 -6.91
CA GLY A 369 -20.31 -30.58 -7.73
C GLY A 369 -19.41 -30.07 -8.86
N THR A 370 -18.93 -30.99 -9.71
CA THR A 370 -18.15 -30.64 -10.90
C THR A 370 -19.08 -30.14 -12.02
N PHE A 371 -19.19 -28.83 -12.17
CA PHE A 371 -20.05 -28.21 -13.17
C PHE A 371 -19.44 -28.23 -14.59
N TYR A 372 -20.27 -28.55 -15.58
CA TYR A 372 -19.92 -28.53 -17.01
C TYR A 372 -21.07 -27.89 -17.81
N PRO A 373 -20.99 -26.60 -18.18
CA PRO A 373 -22.00 -25.94 -18.99
C PRO A 373 -21.85 -26.32 -20.47
N ASP A 374 -22.45 -27.46 -20.83
CA ASP A 374 -22.65 -27.83 -22.23
C ASP A 374 -23.87 -27.13 -22.86
N TRP A 375 -24.79 -26.64 -22.01
CA TRP A 375 -26.08 -25.97 -22.27
C TRP A 375 -26.57 -25.97 -23.74
N PRO A 376 -26.82 -27.14 -24.36
CA PRO A 376 -27.06 -27.27 -25.80
C PRO A 376 -28.36 -26.59 -26.28
N ASN A 377 -29.25 -26.24 -25.35
CA ASN A 377 -30.55 -25.65 -25.60
C ASN A 377 -30.53 -24.11 -25.58
N LEU A 378 -29.50 -23.46 -24.99
CA LEU A 378 -29.40 -22.01 -24.84
C LEU A 378 -28.88 -21.30 -26.12
N LYS A 379 -29.50 -21.61 -27.26
CA LYS A 379 -29.07 -21.14 -28.59
C LYS A 379 -29.27 -19.65 -28.84
N ASN A 380 -30.05 -18.97 -28.02
CA ASN A 380 -30.29 -17.52 -28.09
C ASN A 380 -29.37 -16.71 -27.15
N LEU A 381 -28.53 -17.37 -26.35
CA LEU A 381 -27.70 -16.69 -25.35
C LEU A 381 -26.61 -15.85 -26.04
N LYS A 382 -26.65 -14.53 -25.82
CA LYS A 382 -25.72 -13.53 -26.33
C LYS A 382 -24.72 -13.07 -25.27
N SER A 383 -25.08 -13.11 -23.99
CA SER A 383 -24.22 -12.64 -22.91
C SER A 383 -24.21 -13.65 -21.77
N LEU A 384 -23.00 -14.05 -21.37
CA LEU A 384 -22.73 -14.88 -20.20
C LEU A 384 -21.66 -14.24 -19.32
N SER A 385 -21.97 -14.06 -18.04
CA SER A 385 -21.01 -13.67 -16.99
C SER A 385 -21.01 -14.71 -15.87
N MET A 386 -19.81 -15.11 -15.44
CA MET A 386 -19.60 -16.00 -14.29
C MET A 386 -18.40 -15.55 -13.44
N ASP A 387 -18.10 -14.24 -13.41
CA ASP A 387 -16.92 -13.67 -12.76
C ASP A 387 -16.89 -14.01 -11.27
N GLY A 388 -15.75 -14.48 -10.74
CA GLY A 388 -15.62 -14.86 -9.33
C GLY A 388 -16.19 -16.24 -8.98
N THR A 389 -16.74 -16.98 -9.95
CA THR A 389 -17.27 -18.34 -9.76
C THR A 389 -16.18 -19.36 -10.06
N ASN A 390 -15.89 -20.28 -9.11
CA ASN A 390 -14.84 -21.28 -9.27
C ASN A 390 -15.20 -22.30 -10.36
N LEU A 391 -14.39 -22.39 -11.41
CA LEU A 391 -14.66 -23.18 -12.62
C LEU A 391 -13.44 -24.01 -13.04
N SER A 392 -13.69 -25.17 -13.66
CA SER A 392 -12.64 -25.96 -14.31
C SER A 392 -12.34 -25.40 -15.70
N ILE A 393 -11.07 -25.26 -16.09
CA ILE A 393 -10.64 -24.76 -17.42
C ILE A 393 -11.30 -25.47 -18.62
N ASN A 394 -11.83 -26.67 -18.42
CA ASN A 394 -12.69 -27.37 -19.38
C ASN A 394 -13.91 -26.57 -19.86
N ILE A 395 -14.33 -25.47 -19.18
CA ILE A 395 -15.27 -24.47 -19.72
C ILE A 395 -14.93 -24.11 -21.16
N LEU A 396 -13.65 -23.82 -21.40
CA LEU A 396 -13.17 -23.22 -22.63
C LEU A 396 -13.30 -24.18 -23.83
N GLN A 397 -13.38 -25.49 -23.59
CA GLN A 397 -13.68 -26.50 -24.61
C GLN A 397 -15.18 -26.66 -24.88
N ARG A 398 -16.02 -26.49 -23.85
CA ARG A 398 -17.46 -26.79 -23.90
C ARG A 398 -18.31 -25.62 -24.39
N ILE A 399 -17.87 -24.39 -24.08
CA ILE A 399 -18.60 -23.15 -24.38
C ILE A 399 -18.86 -22.91 -25.88
N GLY A 400 -18.10 -23.55 -26.78
CA GLY A 400 -18.22 -23.39 -28.24
C GLY A 400 -19.61 -23.68 -28.82
N ARG A 401 -20.42 -24.47 -28.13
CA ARG A 401 -21.82 -24.77 -28.52
C ARG A 401 -22.75 -23.55 -28.44
N LEU A 402 -22.41 -22.53 -27.65
CA LEU A 402 -23.21 -21.32 -27.47
C LEU A 402 -22.87 -20.29 -28.56
N THR A 403 -23.00 -20.69 -29.83
CA THR A 403 -22.47 -19.95 -31.00
C THR A 403 -23.03 -18.53 -31.19
N SER A 404 -24.12 -18.18 -30.49
CA SER A 404 -24.74 -16.85 -30.50
C SER A 404 -24.12 -15.88 -29.49
N LEU A 405 -23.14 -16.30 -28.68
CA LEU A 405 -22.48 -15.43 -27.70
C LEU A 405 -21.75 -14.25 -28.37
N GLU A 406 -22.09 -13.05 -27.91
CA GLU A 406 -21.47 -11.77 -28.22
C GLU A 406 -20.60 -11.27 -27.05
N PHE A 407 -20.92 -11.66 -25.81
CA PHE A 407 -20.19 -11.31 -24.58
C PHE A 407 -19.95 -12.53 -23.70
N LEU A 408 -18.70 -12.75 -23.29
CA LEU A 408 -18.30 -13.78 -22.32
C LEU A 408 -17.32 -13.21 -21.28
N SER A 409 -17.66 -13.30 -20.00
CA SER A 409 -16.78 -12.94 -18.88
C SER A 409 -16.61 -14.11 -17.90
N LEU A 410 -15.35 -14.50 -17.68
CA LEU A 410 -14.90 -15.54 -16.76
C LEU A 410 -13.67 -15.04 -15.97
N ARG A 411 -13.73 -13.82 -15.43
CA ARG A 411 -12.65 -13.22 -14.64
C ARG A 411 -12.63 -13.76 -13.22
N ASN A 412 -11.46 -13.97 -12.63
CA ASN A 412 -11.33 -14.45 -11.25
C ASN A 412 -12.08 -15.78 -10.98
N CYS A 413 -12.12 -16.67 -11.98
CA CYS A 413 -12.84 -17.95 -11.92
C CYS A 413 -11.95 -19.13 -11.50
N ASN A 414 -10.71 -18.85 -11.08
CA ASN A 414 -9.70 -19.86 -10.72
C ASN A 414 -9.44 -20.90 -11.83
N LEU A 415 -9.47 -20.45 -13.10
CA LEU A 415 -9.20 -21.32 -14.26
C LEU A 415 -7.71 -21.68 -14.31
N GLU A 416 -7.33 -22.81 -13.71
CA GLU A 416 -5.97 -23.37 -13.79
C GLU A 416 -5.84 -24.37 -14.95
N GLY A 417 -4.74 -24.26 -15.72
CA GLY A 417 -4.34 -25.25 -16.73
C GLY A 417 -3.95 -24.63 -18.08
N ILE A 418 -3.75 -25.47 -19.09
CA ILE A 418 -3.36 -25.02 -20.44
C ILE A 418 -4.61 -24.63 -21.24
N PHE A 419 -4.56 -23.51 -21.97
CA PHE A 419 -5.65 -23.10 -22.86
C PHE A 419 -5.87 -24.15 -23.98
N PRO A 420 -7.11 -24.54 -24.34
CA PRO A 420 -7.35 -25.56 -25.36
C PRO A 420 -6.90 -25.20 -26.79
N ASP A 421 -6.11 -26.07 -27.42
CA ASP A 421 -5.54 -25.83 -28.75
C ASP A 421 -6.54 -25.91 -29.92
N GLN A 422 -7.67 -26.60 -29.75
CA GLN A 422 -8.67 -26.84 -30.80
C GLN A 422 -10.11 -26.87 -30.27
N GLY A 423 -11.05 -26.37 -31.07
CA GLY A 423 -12.49 -26.35 -30.78
C GLY A 423 -12.90 -25.35 -29.68
N GLY A 424 -14.13 -25.50 -29.18
CA GLY A 424 -14.62 -24.78 -28.01
C GLY A 424 -14.74 -23.29 -28.24
N LEU A 425 -14.12 -22.46 -27.39
CA LEU A 425 -14.24 -21.00 -27.43
C LEU A 425 -13.94 -20.39 -28.81
N CYS A 426 -13.05 -21.02 -29.60
CA CYS A 426 -12.73 -20.60 -30.97
C CYS A 426 -13.88 -20.80 -31.99
N GLU A 427 -14.98 -21.44 -31.61
CA GLU A 427 -16.21 -21.61 -32.43
C GLU A 427 -17.15 -20.38 -32.32
N LEU A 428 -16.95 -19.51 -31.32
CA LEU A 428 -17.79 -18.35 -31.01
C LEU A 428 -17.52 -17.16 -31.96
N LYS A 429 -17.79 -17.34 -33.26
CA LYS A 429 -17.46 -16.34 -34.31
C LYS A 429 -18.17 -14.98 -34.16
N HIS A 430 -19.25 -14.92 -33.38
CA HIS A 430 -19.99 -13.68 -33.09
C HIS A 430 -19.50 -12.95 -31.83
N LEU A 431 -18.52 -13.51 -31.11
CA LEU A 431 -18.02 -12.95 -29.86
C LEU A 431 -17.35 -11.58 -30.08
N GLN A 432 -17.83 -10.56 -29.39
CA GLN A 432 -17.36 -9.18 -29.41
C GLN A 432 -16.55 -8.83 -28.16
N HIS A 433 -16.89 -9.42 -27.01
CA HIS A 433 -16.21 -9.17 -25.74
C HIS A 433 -15.80 -10.50 -25.08
N LEU A 434 -14.51 -10.65 -24.77
CA LEU A 434 -13.96 -11.81 -24.06
C LEU A 434 -13.06 -11.37 -22.90
N TYR A 435 -13.50 -11.63 -21.68
CA TYR A 435 -12.75 -11.31 -20.46
C TYR A 435 -12.35 -12.60 -19.72
N LEU A 436 -11.05 -12.87 -19.63
CA LEU A 436 -10.46 -14.02 -18.91
C LEU A 436 -9.41 -13.58 -17.87
N SER A 437 -9.36 -12.29 -17.52
CA SER A 437 -8.38 -11.75 -16.58
C SER A 437 -8.44 -12.34 -15.17
N TYR A 438 -7.32 -12.31 -14.44
CA TYR A 438 -7.18 -12.83 -13.08
C TYR A 438 -7.49 -14.33 -12.99
N ASN A 439 -6.81 -15.15 -13.78
CA ASN A 439 -6.89 -16.62 -13.70
C ASN A 439 -5.48 -17.22 -13.74
N ASP A 440 -5.36 -18.55 -13.72
CA ASP A 440 -4.06 -19.25 -13.82
C ASP A 440 -3.92 -20.02 -15.13
N ILE A 441 -4.35 -19.40 -16.24
CA ILE A 441 -4.29 -20.00 -17.57
C ILE A 441 -2.85 -19.94 -18.10
N ARG A 442 -2.32 -21.10 -18.48
CA ARG A 442 -0.95 -21.34 -18.93
C ARG A 442 -0.89 -21.66 -20.43
N GLY A 443 0.32 -21.59 -20.99
CA GLY A 443 0.60 -21.95 -22.39
C GLY A 443 0.46 -20.79 -23.37
N SER A 444 0.57 -21.07 -24.67
CA SER A 444 0.49 -20.04 -25.72
C SER A 444 -0.93 -19.82 -26.23
N LEU A 445 -1.21 -18.62 -26.76
CA LEU A 445 -2.44 -18.38 -27.52
C LEU A 445 -2.51 -19.35 -28.72
N PRO A 446 -3.59 -20.14 -28.89
CA PRO A 446 -3.73 -21.02 -30.03
C PRO A 446 -4.11 -20.25 -31.30
N TRP A 447 -3.68 -20.75 -32.45
CA TRP A 447 -3.94 -20.13 -33.76
C TRP A 447 -5.42 -19.93 -34.07
N CYS A 448 -6.31 -20.69 -33.44
CA CYS A 448 -7.75 -20.55 -33.64
C CYS A 448 -8.33 -19.22 -33.11
N PHE A 449 -7.60 -18.46 -32.26
CA PHE A 449 -7.99 -17.09 -31.88
C PHE A 449 -8.23 -16.21 -33.10
N GLY A 450 -7.47 -16.38 -34.19
CA GLY A 450 -7.63 -15.62 -35.42
C GLY A 450 -9.00 -15.79 -36.11
N ASN A 451 -9.81 -16.77 -35.70
CA ASN A 451 -11.18 -16.97 -36.20
C ASN A 451 -12.21 -16.03 -35.53
N LEU A 452 -11.88 -15.41 -34.40
CA LEU A 452 -12.80 -14.59 -33.58
C LEU A 452 -12.86 -13.14 -34.08
N THR A 453 -13.00 -12.95 -35.39
CA THR A 453 -12.83 -11.64 -36.07
C THR A 453 -13.84 -10.56 -35.68
N SER A 454 -14.92 -10.94 -34.98
CA SER A 454 -15.90 -10.02 -34.38
C SER A 454 -15.42 -9.36 -33.08
N LEU A 455 -14.32 -9.81 -32.48
CA LEU A 455 -13.82 -9.30 -31.20
C LEU A 455 -13.49 -7.81 -31.26
N GLN A 456 -14.09 -7.05 -30.34
CA GLN A 456 -13.86 -5.63 -30.08
C GLN A 456 -13.09 -5.43 -28.77
N VAL A 457 -13.28 -6.29 -27.77
CA VAL A 457 -12.56 -6.23 -26.49
C VAL A 457 -12.03 -7.60 -26.09
N LEU A 458 -10.73 -7.67 -25.81
CA LEU A 458 -10.05 -8.88 -25.34
C LEU A 458 -9.19 -8.54 -24.10
N LEU A 459 -9.57 -9.09 -22.94
CA LEU A 459 -8.87 -8.88 -21.67
C LEU A 459 -8.37 -10.23 -21.14
N LEU A 460 -7.03 -10.43 -21.17
CA LEU A 460 -6.34 -11.65 -20.72
C LEU A 460 -5.37 -11.38 -19.55
N SER A 461 -5.43 -10.19 -18.98
CA SER A 461 -4.49 -9.68 -17.98
C SER A 461 -4.40 -10.55 -16.72
N SER A 462 -3.24 -10.62 -16.08
CA SER A 462 -3.02 -11.41 -14.85
C SER A 462 -3.36 -12.89 -15.05
N ASN A 463 -2.53 -13.54 -15.88
CA ASN A 463 -2.54 -14.97 -16.20
C ASN A 463 -1.09 -15.47 -16.38
N GLN A 464 -0.91 -16.72 -16.83
CA GLN A 464 0.40 -17.30 -17.15
C GLN A 464 0.54 -17.61 -18.66
N PHE A 465 -0.11 -16.83 -19.54
CA PHE A 465 0.06 -17.03 -20.99
C PHE A 465 1.48 -16.69 -21.42
N SER A 466 2.00 -17.45 -22.39
CA SER A 466 3.40 -17.40 -22.82
C SER A 466 3.56 -17.42 -24.34
N GLY A 467 4.79 -17.28 -24.82
CA GLY A 467 5.09 -17.27 -26.26
C GLY A 467 4.63 -15.98 -26.96
N ASN A 468 4.40 -16.05 -28.27
CA ASN A 468 4.15 -14.87 -29.11
C ASN A 468 2.66 -14.65 -29.45
N ILE A 469 2.33 -13.44 -29.87
CA ILE A 469 0.96 -12.97 -30.14
C ILE A 469 0.54 -13.02 -31.62
N SER A 470 1.23 -13.79 -32.47
CA SER A 470 0.88 -13.90 -33.90
C SER A 470 -0.58 -14.29 -34.20
N PRO A 471 -1.26 -15.17 -33.41
CA PRO A 471 -2.67 -15.50 -33.63
C PRO A 471 -3.63 -14.30 -33.63
N LEU A 472 -3.28 -13.20 -32.95
CA LEU A 472 -4.14 -12.03 -32.83
C LEU A 472 -4.19 -11.17 -34.12
N ARG A 473 -3.27 -11.40 -35.08
CA ARG A 473 -3.10 -10.56 -36.28
C ARG A 473 -4.36 -10.37 -37.13
N ALA A 474 -5.30 -11.31 -37.09
CA ALA A 474 -6.55 -11.26 -37.87
C ALA A 474 -7.67 -10.42 -37.21
N LEU A 475 -7.50 -9.99 -35.95
CA LEU A 475 -8.58 -9.45 -35.12
C LEU A 475 -8.75 -7.92 -35.29
N THR A 476 -8.84 -7.45 -36.53
CA THR A 476 -8.78 -6.01 -36.89
C THR A 476 -9.91 -5.14 -36.32
N SER A 477 -10.97 -5.77 -35.79
CA SER A 477 -12.09 -5.15 -35.08
C SER A 477 -11.76 -4.72 -33.65
N ILE A 478 -10.65 -5.18 -33.06
CA ILE A 478 -10.29 -4.91 -31.66
C ILE A 478 -10.10 -3.42 -31.41
N GLN A 479 -10.79 -2.93 -30.39
CA GLN A 479 -10.75 -1.56 -29.87
C GLN A 479 -10.01 -1.50 -28.52
N GLN A 480 -10.12 -2.54 -27.69
CA GLN A 480 -9.42 -2.62 -26.40
C GLN A 480 -8.76 -3.99 -26.25
N LEU A 481 -7.45 -3.97 -25.97
CA LEU A 481 -6.63 -5.16 -25.76
C LEU A 481 -5.81 -4.99 -24.48
N SER A 482 -5.94 -5.92 -23.54
CA SER A 482 -5.03 -6.04 -22.40
C SER A 482 -4.47 -7.46 -22.30
N LEU A 483 -3.15 -7.55 -22.35
CA LEU A 483 -2.36 -8.78 -22.20
C LEU A 483 -1.46 -8.74 -20.96
N SER A 484 -1.66 -7.75 -20.10
CA SER A 484 -0.71 -7.36 -19.03
C SER A 484 -0.50 -8.44 -17.98
N SER A 485 0.63 -8.41 -17.28
CA SER A 485 0.95 -9.35 -16.20
C SER A 485 0.81 -10.81 -16.65
N ASN A 486 1.62 -11.18 -17.64
CA ASN A 486 1.69 -12.49 -18.28
C ASN A 486 3.18 -12.83 -18.59
N GLN A 487 3.41 -13.89 -19.37
CA GLN A 487 4.75 -14.34 -19.80
C GLN A 487 4.92 -14.26 -21.34
N PHE A 488 4.16 -13.38 -22.01
CA PHE A 488 4.27 -13.20 -23.46
C PHE A 488 5.64 -12.63 -23.85
N SER A 489 6.15 -13.03 -25.01
CA SER A 489 7.49 -12.67 -25.49
C SER A 489 7.55 -12.48 -27.00
N GLY A 490 8.65 -11.86 -27.47
CA GLY A 490 8.89 -11.55 -28.87
C GLY A 490 8.37 -10.16 -29.27
N ASN A 491 8.30 -9.88 -30.57
CA ASN A 491 7.97 -8.54 -31.06
C ASN A 491 6.45 -8.29 -31.14
N ILE A 492 6.09 -7.01 -31.10
CA ILE A 492 4.71 -6.51 -31.19
C ILE A 492 4.16 -6.37 -32.63
N SER A 493 4.89 -6.82 -33.66
CA SER A 493 4.49 -6.62 -35.06
C SER A 493 3.11 -7.19 -35.45
N PRO A 494 2.55 -8.26 -34.83
CA PRO A 494 1.19 -8.70 -35.12
C PRO A 494 0.11 -7.63 -34.83
N LEU A 495 0.38 -6.72 -33.88
CA LEU A 495 -0.55 -5.65 -33.49
C LEU A 495 -0.62 -4.51 -34.52
N THR A 496 0.32 -4.45 -35.47
CA THR A 496 0.33 -3.43 -36.54
C THR A 496 -0.93 -3.50 -37.43
N ALA A 497 -1.54 -4.68 -37.55
CA ALA A 497 -2.77 -4.89 -38.31
C ALA A 497 -4.04 -4.37 -37.59
N LEU A 498 -3.97 -4.14 -36.27
CA LEU A 498 -5.13 -3.88 -35.42
C LEU A 498 -5.44 -2.39 -35.33
N THR A 499 -5.74 -1.78 -36.47
CA THR A 499 -5.89 -0.31 -36.62
C THR A 499 -7.11 0.29 -35.91
N SER A 500 -8.03 -0.55 -35.41
CA SER A 500 -9.20 -0.12 -34.62
C SER A 500 -8.90 0.17 -33.14
N ILE A 501 -7.71 -0.20 -32.65
CA ILE A 501 -7.33 -0.09 -31.24
C ILE A 501 -7.41 1.37 -30.76
N GLN A 502 -8.07 1.53 -29.62
CA GLN A 502 -8.16 2.74 -28.81
C GLN A 502 -7.38 2.59 -27.50
N GLN A 503 -7.38 1.40 -26.91
CA GLN A 503 -6.67 1.10 -25.66
C GLN A 503 -5.82 -0.16 -25.81
N LEU A 504 -4.53 -0.05 -25.51
CA LEU A 504 -3.56 -1.14 -25.54
C LEU A 504 -2.76 -1.18 -24.24
N SER A 505 -2.80 -2.31 -23.54
CA SER A 505 -2.03 -2.54 -22.32
C SER A 505 -1.30 -3.88 -22.44
N LEU A 506 0.02 -3.82 -22.37
CA LEU A 506 0.99 -4.91 -22.59
C LEU A 506 1.95 -5.06 -21.40
N SER A 507 1.73 -4.31 -20.31
CA SER A 507 2.60 -4.19 -19.14
C SER A 507 2.97 -5.55 -18.51
N ASP A 508 4.09 -5.60 -17.80
CA ASP A 508 4.56 -6.79 -17.05
C ASP A 508 4.60 -8.07 -17.92
N ASN A 509 5.40 -8.02 -18.98
CA ASN A 509 5.60 -9.11 -19.95
C ASN A 509 7.07 -9.11 -20.44
N GLN A 510 7.37 -9.92 -21.46
CA GLN A 510 8.70 -10.00 -22.10
C GLN A 510 8.66 -9.54 -23.57
N PHE A 511 7.73 -8.64 -23.93
CA PHE A 511 7.66 -8.09 -25.28
C PHE A 511 8.86 -7.21 -25.60
N GLN A 512 9.30 -7.24 -26.85
CA GLN A 512 10.25 -6.29 -27.41
C GLN A 512 9.49 -5.09 -27.97
N ILE A 513 9.64 -3.93 -27.34
CA ILE A 513 8.90 -2.70 -27.65
C ILE A 513 9.90 -1.57 -27.98
N PRO A 514 9.92 -1.02 -29.21
CA PRO A 514 10.72 0.16 -29.52
C PRO A 514 10.12 1.39 -28.83
N ILE A 515 10.95 2.20 -28.17
CA ILE A 515 10.47 3.37 -27.42
C ILE A 515 9.84 4.44 -28.33
N SER A 516 10.15 4.46 -29.63
CA SER A 516 9.49 5.31 -30.63
C SER A 516 7.99 5.04 -30.81
N LEU A 517 7.50 3.84 -30.44
CA LEU A 517 6.18 3.33 -30.83
C LEU A 517 5.91 3.37 -32.35
N GLU A 518 6.95 3.36 -33.20
CA GLU A 518 6.80 3.40 -34.66
C GLU A 518 5.81 2.36 -35.24
N PRO A 519 5.75 1.10 -34.75
CA PRO A 519 4.76 0.11 -35.22
C PRO A 519 3.29 0.57 -35.11
N PHE A 520 2.99 1.55 -34.26
CA PHE A 520 1.64 2.08 -34.03
C PHE A 520 1.35 3.39 -34.77
N PHE A 521 2.28 3.95 -35.56
CA PHE A 521 2.10 5.26 -36.20
C PHE A 521 0.87 5.36 -37.13
N ASN A 522 0.30 4.24 -37.58
CA ASN A 522 -0.94 4.22 -38.37
C ASN A 522 -2.24 4.13 -37.54
N HIS A 523 -2.18 3.91 -36.23
CA HIS A 523 -3.33 3.63 -35.36
C HIS A 523 -4.03 4.93 -34.91
N SER A 524 -4.71 5.61 -35.84
CA SER A 524 -5.33 6.93 -35.62
C SER A 524 -6.35 7.02 -34.46
N LYS A 525 -6.83 5.87 -33.95
CA LYS A 525 -7.77 5.78 -32.82
C LYS A 525 -7.08 5.58 -31.46
N LEU A 526 -5.78 5.27 -31.41
CA LEU A 526 -5.08 4.93 -30.18
C LEU A 526 -5.05 6.12 -29.21
N LYS A 527 -5.60 5.92 -28.01
CA LYS A 527 -5.71 6.92 -26.94
C LYS A 527 -5.01 6.51 -25.64
N TYR A 528 -4.89 5.22 -25.38
CA TYR A 528 -4.19 4.69 -24.20
C TYR A 528 -3.14 3.67 -24.65
N PHE A 529 -1.88 3.88 -24.25
CA PHE A 529 -0.82 2.90 -24.39
C PHE A 529 -0.12 2.68 -23.06
N ASP A 530 0.06 1.42 -22.71
CA ASP A 530 0.80 0.96 -21.53
C ASP A 530 1.67 -0.23 -21.93
N GLY A 531 2.99 -0.05 -21.82
CA GLY A 531 4.00 -1.04 -22.16
C GLY A 531 5.03 -1.26 -21.06
N ASP A 532 4.73 -0.88 -19.81
CA ASP A 532 5.67 -0.92 -18.68
C ASP A 532 6.25 -2.31 -18.43
N ASN A 533 7.45 -2.36 -17.86
CA ASN A 533 8.11 -3.60 -17.41
C ASN A 533 8.23 -4.67 -18.52
N ASN A 534 8.53 -4.22 -19.74
CA ASN A 534 8.85 -5.06 -20.91
C ASN A 534 10.32 -4.89 -21.34
N GLN A 535 10.74 -5.59 -22.40
CA GLN A 535 12.03 -5.34 -23.06
C GLN A 535 11.93 -4.11 -23.96
N ILE A 536 11.84 -2.93 -23.34
CA ILE A 536 11.83 -1.65 -24.06
C ILE A 536 13.26 -1.32 -24.53
N TYR A 537 13.42 -0.95 -25.80
CA TYR A 537 14.71 -0.67 -26.41
C TYR A 537 14.72 0.61 -27.24
N ALA A 538 15.91 1.18 -27.44
CA ALA A 538 16.13 2.38 -28.24
C ALA A 538 16.20 2.07 -29.74
N ASP A 539 15.64 2.94 -30.57
CA ASP A 539 15.63 2.77 -32.03
C ASP A 539 17.03 2.90 -32.65
N THR A 540 17.32 2.07 -33.66
CA THR A 540 18.60 2.14 -34.38
C THR A 540 18.69 3.42 -35.22
N ALA A 541 19.77 4.18 -35.06
CA ALA A 541 19.84 5.63 -35.26
C ALA A 541 19.71 6.21 -36.70
N GLU A 542 19.23 5.45 -37.69
CA GLU A 542 19.17 5.91 -39.10
C GLU A 542 17.79 5.89 -39.76
N SER A 543 16.74 5.44 -39.06
CA SER A 543 15.40 5.34 -39.67
C SER A 543 14.37 6.32 -39.08
N HIS A 544 13.52 6.87 -39.96
CA HIS A 544 12.29 7.63 -39.68
C HIS A 544 12.39 9.06 -39.11
N PHE A 545 13.05 9.96 -39.85
CA PHE A 545 13.01 11.42 -39.63
C PHE A 545 11.74 12.15 -40.17
N SER A 546 10.73 11.45 -40.69
CA SER A 546 9.70 12.09 -41.55
C SER A 546 8.25 11.55 -41.44
N ILE A 547 7.93 10.73 -40.42
CA ILE A 547 6.57 10.19 -40.27
C ILE A 547 5.98 10.66 -38.93
N THR A 548 4.96 11.50 -38.99
CA THR A 548 4.16 11.91 -37.83
C THR A 548 3.21 10.78 -37.41
N PRO A 549 3.10 10.43 -36.12
CA PRO A 549 2.10 9.46 -35.66
C PRO A 549 0.67 9.98 -35.94
N LYS A 550 -0.22 9.10 -36.37
CA LYS A 550 -1.65 9.45 -36.55
C LYS A 550 -2.44 9.46 -35.25
N PHE A 551 -1.90 8.90 -34.17
CA PHE A 551 -2.53 8.88 -32.85
C PHE A 551 -2.30 10.19 -32.08
N GLN A 552 -3.19 10.45 -31.13
CA GLN A 552 -3.04 11.46 -30.09
C GLN A 552 -3.37 10.80 -28.77
N LEU A 553 -2.35 10.40 -28.01
CA LEU A 553 -2.54 9.70 -26.75
C LEU A 553 -3.09 10.63 -25.67
N ASN A 554 -3.97 10.09 -24.83
CA ASN A 554 -4.40 10.66 -23.56
C ASN A 554 -3.57 10.11 -22.39
N SER A 555 -3.10 8.86 -22.49
CA SER A 555 -2.27 8.24 -21.45
C SER A 555 -1.18 7.38 -22.07
N LEU A 556 0.04 7.54 -21.55
CA LEU A 556 1.23 6.83 -21.97
C LEU A 556 1.98 6.31 -20.74
N TYR A 557 2.21 5.00 -20.68
CA TYR A 557 3.14 4.36 -19.76
C TYR A 557 4.18 3.59 -20.60
N LEU A 558 5.44 3.99 -20.46
CA LEU A 558 6.60 3.35 -21.08
C LEU A 558 7.74 3.38 -20.06
N SER A 559 7.82 2.41 -19.17
CA SER A 559 8.84 2.30 -18.12
C SER A 559 9.69 1.05 -18.28
N GLY A 560 11.02 1.20 -18.23
CA GLY A 560 11.97 0.07 -18.16
C GLY A 560 13.05 0.00 -19.25
N CYS A 561 13.18 0.99 -20.14
CA CYS A 561 14.25 0.99 -21.14
C CYS A 561 15.63 1.26 -20.50
N ARG A 562 16.63 0.41 -20.72
CA ARG A 562 17.97 0.64 -20.13
C ARG A 562 18.89 1.51 -21.00
N ASP A 563 18.66 1.48 -22.30
CA ASP A 563 19.53 2.08 -23.32
C ASP A 563 18.91 3.33 -23.99
N CYS A 564 17.77 3.81 -23.51
CA CYS A 564 17.04 4.94 -24.10
C CYS A 564 17.58 6.29 -23.63
N VAL A 565 18.67 6.75 -24.25
CA VAL A 565 19.36 7.99 -23.87
C VAL A 565 18.56 9.26 -24.18
N THR A 566 17.55 9.23 -25.06
CA THR A 566 16.81 10.42 -25.53
C THR A 566 15.30 10.25 -25.53
N PHE A 567 14.56 11.35 -25.30
CA PHE A 567 13.09 11.37 -25.33
C PHE A 567 12.53 10.93 -26.71
N PRO A 568 11.50 10.06 -26.74
CA PRO A 568 10.87 9.61 -27.98
C PRO A 568 10.33 10.78 -28.82
N LYS A 569 10.83 10.92 -30.05
CA LYS A 569 10.50 12.07 -30.93
C LYS A 569 9.00 12.20 -31.26
N PHE A 570 8.23 11.12 -31.17
CA PHE A 570 6.80 11.17 -31.44
C PHE A 570 6.05 12.08 -30.44
N LEU A 571 6.59 12.28 -29.23
CA LEU A 571 6.01 13.13 -28.18
C LEU A 571 5.91 14.62 -28.60
N TYR A 572 6.81 15.10 -29.46
CA TYR A 572 6.72 16.46 -30.02
C TYR A 572 5.46 16.67 -30.89
N HIS A 573 4.79 15.59 -31.28
CA HIS A 573 3.55 15.61 -32.05
C HIS A 573 2.31 15.24 -31.23
N GLN A 574 2.39 15.22 -29.88
CA GLN A 574 1.26 14.91 -29.01
C GLN A 574 0.77 16.15 -28.28
N HIS A 575 -0.56 16.36 -28.28
CA HIS A 575 -1.24 17.54 -27.71
C HIS A 575 -2.41 17.20 -26.77
N ASP A 576 -2.87 15.95 -26.75
CA ASP A 576 -4.01 15.46 -25.95
C ASP A 576 -3.59 14.78 -24.62
N LEU A 577 -2.29 14.77 -24.26
CA LEU A 577 -1.80 13.98 -23.13
C LEU A 577 -2.36 14.50 -21.79
N PHE A 578 -2.94 13.58 -21.04
CA PHE A 578 -3.44 13.77 -19.67
C PHE A 578 -2.50 13.14 -18.64
N LEU A 579 -1.85 12.03 -19.00
CA LEU A 579 -0.88 11.32 -18.17
C LEU A 579 0.31 10.83 -19.00
N VAL A 580 1.52 11.05 -18.49
CA VAL A 580 2.76 10.49 -19.04
C VAL A 580 3.58 9.89 -17.90
N ASP A 581 3.92 8.60 -18.03
CA ASP A 581 4.97 7.94 -17.27
C ASP A 581 6.08 7.47 -18.22
N LEU A 582 7.28 8.03 -18.05
CA LEU A 582 8.51 7.66 -18.74
C LEU A 582 9.61 7.34 -17.73
N SER A 583 9.24 6.79 -16.57
CA SER A 583 10.19 6.41 -15.53
C SER A 583 11.11 5.25 -15.95
N HIS A 584 12.21 5.03 -15.23
CA HIS A 584 13.11 3.89 -15.40
C HIS A 584 13.70 3.72 -16.82
N ASN A 585 13.88 4.82 -17.58
CA ASN A 585 14.28 4.77 -18.99
C ASN A 585 15.71 5.23 -19.31
N ASN A 586 16.49 5.68 -18.31
CA ASN A 586 17.83 6.25 -18.50
C ASN A 586 17.87 7.48 -19.46
N LEU A 587 16.75 8.21 -19.58
CA LEU A 587 16.62 9.39 -20.43
C LEU A 587 17.55 10.51 -19.96
N THR A 588 18.23 11.17 -20.90
CA THR A 588 19.13 12.30 -20.62
C THR A 588 18.60 13.61 -21.20
N GLY A 589 19.15 14.73 -20.71
CA GLY A 589 18.76 16.09 -21.10
C GLY A 589 18.17 16.88 -19.94
N GLU A 590 17.60 18.03 -20.23
CA GLU A 590 16.92 18.89 -19.26
C GLU A 590 15.44 18.49 -19.07
N PHE A 591 14.77 19.13 -18.11
CA PHE A 591 13.33 18.94 -17.88
C PHE A 591 12.51 19.30 -19.14
N PRO A 592 11.59 18.43 -19.60
CA PRO A 592 10.91 18.59 -20.90
C PRO A 592 9.78 19.63 -20.86
N ASN A 593 10.12 20.91 -20.74
CA ASN A 593 9.15 22.03 -20.72
C ASN A 593 8.18 22.00 -21.93
N TRP A 594 8.71 21.68 -23.11
CA TRP A 594 7.94 21.54 -24.36
C TRP A 594 6.80 20.51 -24.26
N LEU A 595 6.90 19.50 -23.38
CA LEU A 595 5.86 18.50 -23.18
C LEU A 595 4.64 19.11 -22.46
N LEU A 596 4.90 19.99 -21.49
CA LEU A 596 3.87 20.73 -20.76
C LEU A 596 3.24 21.80 -21.66
N ASP A 597 4.06 22.59 -22.36
CA ASP A 597 3.58 23.64 -23.29
C ASP A 597 2.69 23.06 -24.40
N ASN A 598 3.07 21.89 -24.94
CA ASN A 598 2.28 21.21 -25.98
C ASN A 598 1.00 20.55 -25.45
N ASN A 599 0.91 20.23 -24.15
CA ASN A 599 -0.17 19.44 -23.55
C ASN A 599 -0.74 20.15 -22.31
N THR A 600 -1.45 21.26 -22.54
CA THR A 600 -2.09 22.07 -21.48
C THR A 600 -3.09 21.31 -20.59
N ASN A 601 -3.50 20.12 -21.01
CA ASN A 601 -4.35 19.21 -20.24
C ASN A 601 -3.60 18.17 -19.39
N LEU A 602 -2.27 18.14 -19.41
CA LEU A 602 -1.48 17.18 -18.63
C LEU A 602 -1.74 17.36 -17.12
N ARG A 603 -2.12 16.28 -16.46
CA ARG A 603 -2.40 16.22 -15.02
C ARG A 603 -1.37 15.43 -14.24
N LYS A 604 -0.70 14.45 -14.86
CA LYS A 604 0.34 13.65 -14.22
C LYS A 604 1.56 13.51 -15.14
N LEU A 605 2.74 13.79 -14.60
CA LEU A 605 4.03 13.57 -15.25
C LEU A 605 4.95 12.82 -14.29
N ALA A 606 5.41 11.63 -14.70
CA ALA A 606 6.40 10.84 -13.98
C ALA A 606 7.63 10.59 -14.87
N LEU A 607 8.80 10.96 -14.36
CA LEU A 607 10.11 10.83 -15.00
C LEU A 607 11.13 10.17 -14.04
N VAL A 608 10.64 9.33 -13.13
CA VAL A 608 11.40 8.76 -12.02
C VAL A 608 12.57 7.91 -12.51
N LYS A 609 13.73 7.96 -11.86
CA LYS A 609 14.86 7.06 -12.18
C LYS A 609 15.32 7.17 -13.64
N ASN A 610 15.60 8.39 -14.06
CA ASN A 610 16.21 8.72 -15.34
C ASN A 610 17.58 9.39 -15.10
N SER A 611 18.19 9.87 -16.17
CA SER A 611 19.48 10.57 -16.16
C SER A 611 19.32 12.04 -16.55
N LEU A 612 18.19 12.66 -16.17
CA LEU A 612 17.88 14.06 -16.46
C LEU A 612 18.69 14.99 -15.55
N THR A 613 19.05 16.16 -16.06
CA THR A 613 19.97 17.09 -15.40
C THR A 613 19.56 18.56 -15.62
N GLY A 614 20.38 19.50 -15.17
CA GLY A 614 20.09 20.93 -15.24
C GLY A 614 19.19 21.44 -14.10
N PRO A 615 18.86 22.75 -14.11
CA PRO A 615 17.89 23.34 -13.19
C PRO A 615 16.45 22.96 -13.54
N LEU A 616 15.59 22.85 -12.52
CA LEU A 616 14.16 22.74 -12.73
C LEU A 616 13.60 24.07 -13.22
N HIS A 617 13.36 24.17 -14.52
CA HIS A 617 12.53 25.21 -15.12
C HIS A 617 11.11 24.67 -15.32
N LEU A 618 10.11 25.55 -15.18
CA LEU A 618 8.69 25.23 -15.32
C LEU A 618 8.01 26.36 -16.09
N PRO A 619 7.12 26.07 -17.06
CA PRO A 619 6.28 27.08 -17.67
C PRO A 619 5.23 27.59 -16.69
N THR A 620 4.74 28.81 -16.91
CA THR A 620 3.76 29.46 -16.03
C THR A 620 2.42 28.72 -16.03
N HIS A 621 1.78 28.65 -14.86
CA HIS A 621 0.39 28.19 -14.64
C HIS A 621 0.01 26.87 -15.33
N GLN A 622 0.43 25.76 -14.74
CA GLN A 622 0.14 24.40 -15.21
C GLN A 622 -0.94 23.74 -14.35
N ASN A 623 -1.80 22.94 -14.99
CA ASN A 623 -2.86 22.17 -14.35
C ASN A 623 -2.37 20.83 -13.76
N LEU A 624 -1.06 20.66 -13.54
CA LEU A 624 -0.50 19.43 -12.98
C LEU A 624 -1.05 19.17 -11.57
N THR A 625 -1.47 17.91 -11.36
CA THR A 625 -1.92 17.36 -10.07
C THR A 625 -0.88 16.43 -9.45
N SER A 626 -0.01 15.83 -10.26
CA SER A 626 1.12 15.02 -9.80
C SER A 626 2.36 15.30 -10.65
N LEU A 627 3.47 15.58 -9.99
CA LEU A 627 4.79 15.67 -10.62
C LEU A 627 5.77 14.79 -9.83
N ASP A 628 6.33 13.78 -10.49
CA ASP A 628 7.41 12.96 -9.95
C ASP A 628 8.63 13.01 -10.87
N ILE A 629 9.71 13.62 -10.40
CA ILE A 629 11.01 13.70 -11.07
C ILE A 629 12.12 13.14 -10.19
N SER A 630 11.76 12.29 -9.23
CA SER A 630 12.71 11.73 -8.27
C SER A 630 13.75 10.82 -8.92
N ASN A 631 14.89 10.64 -8.24
CA ASN A 631 16.01 9.80 -8.69
C ASN A 631 16.54 10.23 -10.07
N ASN A 632 17.08 11.45 -10.12
CA ASN A 632 17.65 12.09 -11.31
C ASN A 632 18.88 12.94 -10.90
N PHE A 633 19.43 13.73 -11.83
CA PHE A 633 20.58 14.63 -11.61
C PHE A 633 20.20 16.11 -11.72
N PHE A 634 18.96 16.49 -11.40
CA PHE A 634 18.55 17.90 -11.35
C PHE A 634 19.28 18.65 -10.23
N HIS A 635 19.67 19.89 -10.46
CA HIS A 635 20.53 20.65 -9.55
C HIS A 635 20.19 22.15 -9.48
N GLY A 636 20.74 22.85 -8.48
CA GLY A 636 20.43 24.26 -8.22
C GLY A 636 19.15 24.45 -7.41
N ASN A 637 18.68 25.70 -7.29
CA ASN A 637 17.52 26.03 -6.48
C ASN A 637 16.19 25.52 -7.08
N ILE A 638 15.28 25.05 -6.22
CA ILE A 638 13.85 24.92 -6.56
C ILE A 638 13.28 26.31 -6.93
N PRO A 639 12.49 26.48 -8.01
CA PRO A 639 11.97 27.78 -8.42
C PRO A 639 11.20 28.52 -7.32
N ILE A 640 11.54 29.80 -7.10
CA ILE A 640 10.98 30.58 -5.99
C ILE A 640 9.45 30.80 -6.10
N GLN A 641 8.88 30.66 -7.30
CA GLN A 641 7.44 30.75 -7.59
C GLN A 641 6.78 29.39 -7.89
N VAL A 642 7.40 28.26 -7.52
CA VAL A 642 6.92 26.90 -7.87
C VAL A 642 5.44 26.66 -7.54
N GLY A 643 4.93 27.15 -6.40
CA GLY A 643 3.50 26.99 -6.06
C GLY A 643 2.54 27.89 -6.83
N ALA A 644 3.00 29.03 -7.37
CA ALA A 644 2.21 29.84 -8.29
C ALA A 644 2.17 29.22 -9.70
N TYR A 645 3.20 28.45 -10.07
CA TYR A 645 3.26 27.72 -11.33
C TYR A 645 2.46 26.40 -11.28
N LEU A 646 2.43 25.72 -10.13
CA LEU A 646 1.75 24.43 -9.92
C LEU A 646 0.66 24.51 -8.82
N PRO A 647 -0.38 25.37 -8.95
CA PRO A 647 -1.31 25.64 -7.84
C PRO A 647 -2.29 24.49 -7.54
N MET A 648 -2.52 23.58 -8.49
CA MET A 648 -3.44 22.42 -8.36
C MET A 648 -2.73 21.13 -7.93
N LEU A 649 -1.46 21.22 -7.52
CA LEU A 649 -0.62 20.06 -7.28
C LEU A 649 -1.01 19.33 -5.99
N TRP A 650 -1.34 18.05 -6.11
CA TRP A 650 -1.70 17.14 -5.02
C TRP A 650 -0.49 16.32 -4.54
N SER A 651 0.43 15.98 -5.44
CA SER A 651 1.67 15.26 -5.13
C SER A 651 2.87 15.89 -5.82
N LEU A 652 3.91 16.21 -5.04
CA LEU A 652 5.23 16.62 -5.52
C LEU A 652 6.30 15.69 -4.95
N ASN A 653 6.99 14.98 -5.83
CA ASN A 653 8.17 14.19 -5.48
C ASN A 653 9.35 14.62 -6.36
N ILE A 654 10.37 15.21 -5.73
CA ILE A 654 11.63 15.60 -6.39
C ILE A 654 12.84 15.01 -5.65
N SER A 655 12.61 13.97 -4.84
CA SER A 655 13.62 13.32 -4.01
C SER A 655 14.77 12.69 -4.81
N ILE A 656 15.88 12.40 -4.15
CA ILE A 656 17.06 11.75 -4.76
C ILE A 656 17.53 12.55 -5.99
N ASN A 657 17.92 13.79 -5.75
CA ASN A 657 18.41 14.74 -6.74
C ASN A 657 19.54 15.59 -6.12
N HIS A 658 19.97 16.65 -6.80
CA HIS A 658 21.04 17.55 -6.36
C HIS A 658 20.52 18.98 -6.12
N PHE A 659 19.23 19.17 -5.83
CA PHE A 659 18.66 20.49 -5.55
C PHE A 659 19.28 21.11 -4.30
N ASP A 660 19.61 22.40 -4.37
CA ASP A 660 20.25 23.17 -3.31
C ASP A 660 19.45 24.45 -2.97
N GLY A 661 20.05 25.34 -2.17
CA GLY A 661 19.38 26.55 -1.69
C GLY A 661 18.36 26.27 -0.58
N ARG A 662 17.26 27.03 -0.55
CA ARG A 662 16.21 26.94 0.47
C ARG A 662 14.91 26.43 -0.13
N ILE A 663 14.11 25.73 0.67
CA ILE A 663 12.72 25.37 0.32
C ILE A 663 11.92 26.67 0.05
N PRO A 664 11.33 26.89 -1.14
CA PRO A 664 10.57 28.10 -1.43
C PRO A 664 9.30 28.24 -0.59
N SER A 665 9.05 29.45 -0.08
CA SER A 665 7.82 29.75 0.67
C SER A 665 6.55 29.66 -0.18
N SER A 666 6.65 29.74 -1.51
CA SER A 666 5.53 29.57 -2.43
C SER A 666 4.99 28.15 -2.47
N ILE A 667 5.69 27.13 -1.94
CA ILE A 667 5.08 25.80 -1.78
C ILE A 667 3.81 25.88 -0.91
N GLY A 668 3.72 26.83 0.01
CA GLY A 668 2.50 27.13 0.76
C GLY A 668 1.29 27.60 -0.09
N ASP A 669 1.50 28.02 -1.34
CA ASP A 669 0.40 28.36 -2.26
C ASP A 669 -0.32 27.11 -2.81
N MET A 670 0.31 25.93 -2.73
CA MET A 670 -0.25 24.64 -3.18
C MET A 670 -1.24 24.09 -2.14
N LYS A 671 -2.51 24.52 -2.22
CA LYS A 671 -3.53 24.17 -1.21
C LYS A 671 -4.02 22.72 -1.27
N GLU A 672 -3.94 22.09 -2.44
CA GLU A 672 -4.34 20.69 -2.64
C GLU A 672 -3.23 19.68 -2.29
N LEU A 673 -2.04 20.16 -1.91
CA LEU A 673 -0.86 19.33 -1.70
C LEU A 673 -1.05 18.38 -0.52
N SER A 674 -1.09 17.08 -0.83
CA SER A 674 -1.22 15.97 0.12
C SER A 674 0.09 15.23 0.36
N LEU A 675 1.01 15.24 -0.62
CA LEU A 675 2.33 14.62 -0.55
C LEU A 675 3.40 15.61 -1.01
N LEU A 676 4.40 15.82 -0.18
CA LEU A 676 5.62 16.56 -0.52
C LEU A 676 6.85 15.75 -0.11
N ASP A 677 7.61 15.30 -1.09
CA ASP A 677 8.90 14.61 -0.90
C ASP A 677 10.04 15.38 -1.58
N LEU A 678 10.91 15.93 -0.74
CA LEU A 678 12.14 16.66 -1.10
C LEU A 678 13.39 15.94 -0.58
N SER A 679 13.28 14.68 -0.14
CA SER A 679 14.37 13.96 0.53
C SER A 679 15.58 13.68 -0.37
N TYR A 680 16.74 13.36 0.23
CA TYR A 680 17.98 13.05 -0.50
C TYR A 680 18.35 14.14 -1.51
N ASN A 681 18.53 15.36 -1.02
CA ASN A 681 18.92 16.55 -1.78
C ASN A 681 19.96 17.35 -0.95
N LYS A 682 20.27 18.58 -1.37
CA LYS A 682 21.23 19.50 -0.71
C LYS A 682 20.54 20.75 -0.16
N LEU A 683 19.25 20.66 0.18
CA LEU A 683 18.44 21.78 0.64
C LEU A 683 18.90 22.25 2.03
N SER A 684 18.75 23.54 2.30
CA SER A 684 19.28 24.23 3.48
C SER A 684 18.30 25.25 4.06
N GLY A 685 18.58 25.76 5.26
CA GLY A 685 17.68 26.65 6.00
C GLY A 685 16.52 25.90 6.67
N GLY A 686 15.57 26.65 7.22
CA GLY A 686 14.42 26.09 7.94
C GLY A 686 13.21 25.78 7.05
N ILE A 687 12.26 25.01 7.60
CA ILE A 687 10.98 24.70 6.94
C ILE A 687 10.14 26.00 6.83
N PRO A 688 9.62 26.38 5.65
CA PRO A 688 8.89 27.64 5.50
C PRO A 688 7.59 27.68 6.32
N GLU A 689 7.40 28.73 7.13
CA GLU A 689 6.17 28.89 7.93
C GLU A 689 4.91 28.92 7.06
N HIS A 690 5.01 29.40 5.81
CA HIS A 690 3.87 29.44 4.89
C HIS A 690 3.37 28.05 4.49
N LEU A 691 4.28 27.07 4.35
CA LEU A 691 3.94 25.67 4.09
C LEU A 691 3.14 25.10 5.27
N ALA A 692 3.64 25.27 6.50
CA ALA A 692 2.99 24.79 7.72
C ALA A 692 1.61 25.43 7.97
N LYS A 693 1.38 26.63 7.43
CA LYS A 693 0.14 27.40 7.59
C LYS A 693 -0.92 27.10 6.56
N SER A 694 -0.53 26.95 5.29
CA SER A 694 -1.43 27.01 4.13
C SER A 694 -1.66 25.67 3.44
N CYS A 695 -0.73 24.71 3.51
CA CYS A 695 -0.90 23.35 2.97
C CYS A 695 -1.77 22.47 3.89
N ILE A 696 -3.02 22.90 4.15
CA ILE A 696 -3.90 22.27 5.16
C ILE A 696 -4.21 20.80 4.89
N ASN A 697 -4.11 20.36 3.63
CA ASN A 697 -4.38 18.99 3.18
C ASN A 697 -3.16 18.06 3.27
N LEU A 698 -1.99 18.55 3.69
CA LEU A 698 -0.74 17.80 3.67
C LEU A 698 -0.78 16.61 4.64
N ARG A 699 -0.59 15.40 4.09
CA ARG A 699 -0.57 14.13 4.83
C ARG A 699 0.84 13.56 4.99
N TYR A 700 1.70 13.78 4.00
CA TYR A 700 3.07 13.27 3.97
C TYR A 700 4.03 14.44 3.73
N LEU A 701 4.90 14.72 4.70
CA LEU A 701 5.99 15.68 4.58
C LEU A 701 7.32 14.95 4.79
N VAL A 702 8.08 14.82 3.71
CA VAL A 702 9.31 14.03 3.66
C VAL A 702 10.46 14.91 3.20
N LEU A 703 11.36 15.23 4.12
CA LEU A 703 12.49 16.14 3.92
C LEU A 703 13.84 15.51 4.35
N SER A 704 13.86 14.20 4.62
CA SER A 704 15.02 13.50 5.16
C SER A 704 16.26 13.57 4.25
N ASN A 705 17.46 13.47 4.83
CA ASN A 705 18.75 13.51 4.14
C ASN A 705 18.92 14.79 3.31
N ASN A 706 19.01 15.92 4.02
CA ASN A 706 19.27 17.25 3.49
C ASN A 706 20.21 18.00 4.47
N SER A 707 20.38 19.32 4.31
CA SER A 707 21.11 20.21 5.22
C SER A 707 20.19 21.25 5.86
N LEU A 708 18.93 20.88 6.14
CA LEU A 708 17.96 21.78 6.76
C LEU A 708 18.33 22.05 8.23
N GLU A 709 18.08 23.26 8.70
CA GLU A 709 18.54 23.77 10.00
C GLU A 709 17.48 24.60 10.73
N GLY A 710 17.76 24.95 11.98
CA GLY A 710 16.85 25.74 12.82
C GLY A 710 15.83 24.86 13.55
N GLN A 711 14.69 25.42 13.94
CA GLN A 711 13.62 24.69 14.62
C GLN A 711 12.65 24.09 13.61
N ILE A 712 12.04 22.94 13.94
CA ILE A 712 11.13 22.22 13.04
C ILE A 712 9.92 23.07 12.64
N PHE A 713 9.17 23.60 13.62
CA PHE A 713 8.01 24.47 13.38
C PHE A 713 7.85 25.55 14.45
N SER A 714 7.31 26.70 14.04
CA SER A 714 6.86 27.80 14.88
C SER A 714 5.38 27.65 15.22
N ALA A 715 5.03 27.72 16.51
CA ALA A 715 3.65 27.49 16.98
C ALA A 715 2.64 28.51 16.44
N ALA A 716 3.07 29.71 16.05
CA ALA A 716 2.19 30.78 15.57
C ALA A 716 1.58 30.51 14.18
N ASN A 717 2.17 29.60 13.39
CA ASN A 717 1.84 29.41 11.97
C ASN A 717 1.63 27.92 11.58
N PHE A 718 1.30 27.03 12.53
CA PHE A 718 1.09 25.60 12.26
C PHE A 718 -0.40 25.21 12.14
N ASN A 719 -0.79 24.61 11.01
CA ASN A 719 -2.18 24.21 10.70
C ASN A 719 -2.28 22.85 9.97
N LEU A 720 -1.24 22.01 10.00
CA LEU A 720 -1.17 20.71 9.30
C LEU A 720 -1.95 19.61 10.05
N LYS A 721 -3.27 19.75 10.14
CA LYS A 721 -4.14 18.88 10.98
C LYS A 721 -4.21 17.43 10.50
N TYR A 722 -4.10 17.20 9.18
CA TYR A 722 -4.19 15.87 8.57
C TYR A 722 -2.81 15.20 8.35
N LEU A 723 -1.75 15.71 8.98
CA LEU A 723 -0.40 15.19 8.81
C LEU A 723 -0.31 13.76 9.38
N MET A 724 -0.14 12.79 8.49
CA MET A 724 -0.06 11.36 8.82
C MET A 724 1.38 10.90 9.02
N ARG A 725 2.35 11.47 8.29
CA ARG A 725 3.77 11.17 8.47
C ARG A 725 4.64 12.41 8.33
N LEU A 726 5.61 12.54 9.22
CA LEU A 726 6.64 13.58 9.21
C LEU A 726 8.02 12.91 9.24
N GLN A 727 8.77 13.04 8.15
CA GLN A 727 10.12 12.48 7.98
C GLN A 727 11.14 13.60 7.79
N LEU A 728 12.03 13.77 8.78
CA LEU A 728 13.03 14.84 8.87
C LEU A 728 14.44 14.30 9.17
N ASP A 729 14.65 12.99 9.06
CA ASP A 729 15.88 12.29 9.40
C ASP A 729 17.10 12.87 8.66
N GLY A 730 18.31 12.79 9.22
CA GLY A 730 19.54 13.19 8.52
C GLY A 730 19.53 14.67 8.12
N ASN A 731 19.38 15.55 9.10
CA ASN A 731 19.35 17.01 8.94
C ASN A 731 20.09 17.68 10.11
N GLN A 732 20.01 19.01 10.22
CA GLN A 732 20.64 19.81 11.27
C GLN A 732 19.63 20.55 12.16
N PHE A 733 18.42 20.00 12.34
CA PHE A 733 17.40 20.62 13.19
C PHE A 733 17.84 20.66 14.66
N ILE A 734 17.55 21.77 15.33
CA ILE A 734 17.91 22.10 16.70
C ILE A 734 16.69 22.47 17.54
N GLY A 735 16.88 22.55 18.86
CA GLY A 735 15.83 22.93 19.80
C GLY A 735 14.99 21.73 20.25
N LYS A 736 13.73 21.96 20.63
CA LYS A 736 12.83 20.93 21.17
C LYS A 736 11.85 20.45 20.10
N ILE A 737 11.31 19.24 20.27
CA ILE A 737 10.14 18.77 19.50
C ILE A 737 8.96 19.73 19.81
N PRO A 738 8.41 20.43 18.80
CA PRO A 738 7.49 21.55 19.04
C PRO A 738 6.07 21.07 19.37
N GLU A 739 5.46 21.69 20.38
CA GLU A 739 4.13 21.33 20.90
C GLU A 739 3.00 21.45 19.88
N CYS A 740 3.15 22.30 18.86
CA CYS A 740 2.15 22.45 17.80
C CYS A 740 1.90 21.18 16.98
N LEU A 741 2.82 20.20 16.98
CA LEU A 741 2.62 18.88 16.37
C LEU A 741 1.47 18.09 17.02
N SER A 742 1.09 18.41 18.26
CA SER A 742 -0.10 17.83 18.91
C SER A 742 -1.40 18.11 18.16
N ASN A 743 -1.46 19.18 17.34
CA ASN A 743 -2.61 19.48 16.48
C ASN A 743 -2.85 18.44 15.37
N SER A 744 -1.88 17.55 15.11
CA SER A 744 -1.97 16.46 14.13
C SER A 744 -2.26 15.09 14.79
N SER A 745 -2.49 15.05 16.11
CA SER A 745 -2.56 13.80 16.91
C SER A 745 -3.63 12.79 16.46
N GLY A 746 -4.72 13.25 15.86
CA GLY A 746 -5.79 12.37 15.35
C GLY A 746 -5.49 11.64 14.04
N TYR A 747 -4.36 11.92 13.40
CA TYR A 747 -3.97 11.29 12.12
C TYR A 747 -2.50 10.85 12.04
N MET A 748 -1.64 11.28 12.97
CA MET A 748 -0.21 10.99 12.96
C MET A 748 0.08 9.49 13.15
N THR A 749 0.58 8.84 12.10
CA THR A 749 0.97 7.43 12.07
C THR A 749 2.48 7.19 12.18
N GLY A 750 3.31 8.19 11.82
CA GLY A 750 4.76 8.02 11.82
C GLY A 750 5.54 9.31 12.00
N LEU A 751 6.43 9.33 12.98
CA LEU A 751 7.31 10.46 13.29
C LEU A 751 8.77 10.01 13.26
N TYR A 752 9.53 10.55 12.29
CA TYR A 752 10.90 10.14 12.00
C TYR A 752 11.82 11.37 12.05
N LEU A 753 12.66 11.45 13.08
CA LEU A 753 13.52 12.60 13.39
C LEU A 753 14.99 12.16 13.63
N SER A 754 15.41 11.03 13.07
CA SER A 754 16.75 10.45 13.29
C SER A 754 17.86 11.44 12.92
N ASP A 755 19.07 11.28 13.47
CA ASP A 755 20.29 11.90 12.93
C ASP A 755 20.15 13.44 12.81
N ASN A 756 19.86 14.08 13.93
CA ASN A 756 19.63 15.52 14.06
C ASN A 756 20.26 16.05 15.37
N ARG A 757 20.06 17.34 15.70
CA ARG A 757 20.58 17.98 16.92
C ARG A 757 19.44 18.40 17.88
N LEU A 758 18.34 17.65 17.90
CA LEU A 758 17.19 17.91 18.76
C LEU A 758 17.54 17.66 20.23
N SER A 759 16.90 18.40 21.13
CA SER A 759 17.31 18.53 22.52
C SER A 759 16.10 18.73 23.46
N GLY A 760 16.33 18.56 24.76
CA GLY A 760 15.28 18.61 25.77
C GLY A 760 14.47 17.31 25.83
N ARG A 761 13.31 17.35 26.49
CA ARG A 761 12.55 16.14 26.80
C ARG A 761 11.64 15.70 25.67
N ILE A 762 11.44 14.39 25.56
CA ILE A 762 10.34 13.78 24.81
C ILE A 762 9.02 14.31 25.40
N PRO A 763 8.15 14.99 24.62
CA PRO A 763 6.91 15.55 25.14
C PRO A 763 5.86 14.50 25.50
N SER A 764 5.14 14.70 26.60
CA SER A 764 4.07 13.80 27.04
C SER A 764 2.87 13.73 26.08
N TRP A 765 2.58 14.81 25.34
CA TRP A 765 1.48 14.83 24.36
C TRP A 765 1.67 13.84 23.20
N LEU A 766 2.88 13.30 22.98
CA LEU A 766 3.10 12.21 22.02
C LEU A 766 2.27 10.97 22.40
N GLY A 767 2.06 10.71 23.70
CA GLY A 767 1.23 9.59 24.17
C GLY A 767 -0.25 9.70 23.75
N ASN A 768 -0.74 10.91 23.44
CA ASN A 768 -2.11 11.13 22.98
C ASN A 768 -2.30 10.82 21.48
N MET A 769 -1.25 10.42 20.75
CA MET A 769 -1.32 10.05 19.33
C MET A 769 -1.71 8.57 19.18
N SER A 770 -3.00 8.25 19.34
CA SER A 770 -3.49 6.85 19.33
C SER A 770 -3.18 6.08 18.04
N GLU A 771 -3.06 6.78 16.91
CA GLU A 771 -2.78 6.21 15.59
C GLU A 771 -1.28 6.03 15.30
N LEU A 772 -0.39 6.37 16.24
CA LEU A 772 1.06 6.33 16.03
C LEU A 772 1.56 4.88 15.95
N VAL A 773 2.10 4.52 14.79
CA VAL A 773 2.65 3.18 14.47
C VAL A 773 4.16 3.16 14.60
N ASP A 774 4.85 4.16 14.06
CA ASP A 774 6.32 4.23 14.07
C ASP A 774 6.79 5.54 14.75
N LEU A 775 7.63 5.43 15.79
CA LEU A 775 8.29 6.56 16.45
C LEU A 775 9.80 6.35 16.46
N ILE A 776 10.51 7.05 15.57
CA ILE A 776 11.92 6.81 15.25
C ILE A 776 12.70 8.12 15.37
N MET A 777 13.47 8.28 16.45
CA MET A 777 14.25 9.49 16.74
C MET A 777 15.68 9.21 17.28
N PRO A 778 16.42 8.20 16.77
CA PRO A 778 17.77 7.93 17.25
C PRO A 778 18.77 9.04 16.91
N ASN A 779 19.97 8.97 17.51
CA ASN A 779 21.11 9.85 17.25
C ASN A 779 20.72 11.34 17.34
N ASN A 780 20.38 11.76 18.55
CA ASN A 780 19.96 13.12 18.89
C ASN A 780 20.47 13.47 20.31
N HIS A 781 20.01 14.60 20.88
CA HIS A 781 20.34 15.02 22.25
C HIS A 781 19.11 15.05 23.18
N LEU A 782 18.10 14.20 22.91
CA LEU A 782 16.88 14.11 23.73
C LEU A 782 17.21 13.57 25.13
N GLU A 783 16.59 14.12 26.17
CA GLU A 783 16.91 13.85 27.58
C GLU A 783 15.68 13.64 28.47
N GLY A 784 15.90 13.30 29.74
CA GLY A 784 14.83 12.99 30.69
C GLY A 784 14.21 11.60 30.46
N PRO A 785 13.08 11.27 31.11
CA PRO A 785 12.44 9.96 30.99
C PRO A 785 11.52 9.83 29.78
N ILE A 786 11.29 8.59 29.37
CA ILE A 786 10.17 8.23 28.49
C ILE A 786 8.87 8.57 29.23
N PRO A 787 7.97 9.39 28.66
CA PRO A 787 6.74 9.80 29.34
C PRO A 787 5.81 8.61 29.65
N PRO A 788 5.18 8.54 30.84
CA PRO A 788 4.21 7.47 31.16
C PRO A 788 2.97 7.50 30.25
N GLU A 789 2.68 8.62 29.59
CA GLU A 789 1.63 8.74 28.59
C GLU A 789 1.86 7.81 27.37
N PHE A 790 3.10 7.35 27.12
CA PHE A 790 3.39 6.36 26.07
C PHE A 790 2.65 5.03 26.28
N CYS A 791 2.19 4.73 27.50
CA CYS A 791 1.34 3.57 27.77
C CYS A 791 -0.03 3.62 27.07
N GLN A 792 -0.42 4.76 26.48
CA GLN A 792 -1.65 4.92 25.69
C GLN A 792 -1.49 4.52 24.20
N LEU A 793 -0.25 4.32 23.72
CA LEU A 793 0.08 4.06 22.32
C LEU A 793 -0.18 2.60 21.90
N GLN A 794 -1.45 2.21 21.83
CA GLN A 794 -1.86 0.82 21.59
C GLN A 794 -1.52 0.29 20.19
N ASN A 795 -1.42 1.17 19.19
CA ASN A 795 -1.09 0.84 17.80
C ASN A 795 0.42 0.89 17.48
N LEU A 796 1.28 1.21 18.46
CA LEU A 796 2.71 1.37 18.26
C LEU A 796 3.37 0.04 17.90
N GLN A 797 4.06 0.01 16.76
CA GLN A 797 4.78 -1.14 16.23
C GLN A 797 6.30 -0.97 16.31
N VAL A 798 6.82 0.25 16.11
CA VAL A 798 8.26 0.53 16.19
C VAL A 798 8.52 1.70 17.15
N LEU A 799 9.34 1.46 18.17
CA LEU A 799 9.91 2.49 19.03
C LEU A 799 11.44 2.46 18.90
N ASN A 800 12.01 3.48 18.27
CA ASN A 800 13.46 3.65 18.21
C ASN A 800 13.85 5.03 18.78
N LEU A 801 14.52 5.01 19.93
CA LEU A 801 15.05 6.18 20.64
C LEU A 801 16.53 6.00 20.99
N ALA A 802 17.25 5.13 20.27
CA ALA A 802 18.64 4.80 20.53
C ALA A 802 19.57 6.04 20.42
N GLU A 803 20.78 5.98 20.98
CA GLU A 803 21.79 7.05 20.84
C GLU A 803 21.27 8.44 21.25
N ASN A 804 20.79 8.54 22.49
CA ASN A 804 20.26 9.77 23.07
C ASN A 804 20.72 9.91 24.55
N ASN A 805 20.22 10.94 25.24
CA ASN A 805 20.49 11.20 26.65
C ASN A 805 19.31 10.79 27.57
N ILE A 806 18.42 9.90 27.13
CA ILE A 806 17.20 9.48 27.83
C ILE A 806 17.59 8.72 29.11
N SER A 807 16.87 8.97 30.20
CA SER A 807 17.28 8.59 31.56
C SER A 807 16.11 8.26 32.47
N GLY A 808 16.38 7.60 33.60
CA GLY A 808 15.33 7.09 34.48
C GLY A 808 14.83 5.72 34.04
N ASN A 809 13.65 5.32 34.50
CA ASN A 809 13.15 3.96 34.32
C ASN A 809 12.19 3.86 33.13
N LEU A 810 12.05 2.67 32.56
CA LEU A 810 10.93 2.36 31.66
C LEU A 810 9.60 2.50 32.43
N PRO A 811 8.54 3.08 31.83
CA PRO A 811 7.23 3.15 32.49
C PRO A 811 6.67 1.75 32.73
N SER A 812 6.25 1.46 33.97
CA SER A 812 5.73 0.14 34.38
C SER A 812 4.36 -0.24 33.78
N CYS A 813 3.80 0.63 32.94
CA CYS A 813 2.60 0.36 32.14
C CYS A 813 2.91 0.15 30.66
N PHE A 814 4.17 0.27 30.23
CA PHE A 814 4.55 0.25 28.82
C PHE A 814 4.55 -1.18 28.27
N ASN A 815 3.37 -1.61 27.85
CA ASN A 815 3.07 -2.93 27.30
C ASN A 815 2.17 -2.84 26.05
N PRO A 816 2.53 -2.04 25.03
CA PRO A 816 1.73 -1.94 23.80
C PRO A 816 1.62 -3.32 23.11
N PRO A 817 0.43 -3.77 22.71
CA PRO A 817 0.21 -5.14 22.25
C PRO A 817 0.74 -5.39 20.84
N GLN A 818 0.78 -4.38 19.97
CA GLN A 818 1.24 -4.52 18.57
C GLN A 818 2.75 -4.25 18.37
N ILE A 819 3.51 -3.96 19.43
CA ILE A 819 4.90 -3.57 19.28
C ILE A 819 5.76 -4.73 18.76
N GLN A 820 6.53 -4.47 17.72
CA GLN A 820 7.40 -5.42 17.02
C GLN A 820 8.86 -5.12 17.31
N GLN A 821 9.25 -3.84 17.33
CA GLN A 821 10.65 -3.42 17.48
C GLN A 821 10.79 -2.36 18.57
N VAL A 822 11.72 -2.59 19.49
CA VAL A 822 12.13 -1.66 20.55
C VAL A 822 13.64 -1.49 20.51
N HIS A 823 14.10 -0.29 20.17
CA HIS A 823 15.52 0.09 20.19
C HIS A 823 15.69 1.30 21.12
N LEU A 824 16.24 1.05 22.31
CA LEU A 824 16.51 2.05 23.34
C LEU A 824 17.99 2.07 23.75
N SER A 825 18.85 1.52 22.92
CA SER A 825 20.27 1.36 23.21
C SER A 825 21.04 2.69 23.29
N ARG A 826 22.24 2.64 23.86
CA ARG A 826 23.18 3.78 23.95
C ARG A 826 22.51 5.01 24.60
N ASN A 827 21.92 4.79 25.77
CA ASN A 827 21.17 5.78 26.55
C ASN A 827 21.62 5.77 28.04
N LYS A 828 20.82 6.35 28.94
CA LYS A 828 21.06 6.40 30.40
C LYS A 828 19.87 5.82 31.18
N LEU A 829 19.11 4.92 30.56
CA LEU A 829 17.99 4.22 31.20
C LEU A 829 18.50 3.30 32.31
N GLN A 830 17.69 3.10 33.35
CA GLN A 830 18.09 2.40 34.57
C GLN A 830 16.91 1.69 35.25
N GLY A 831 17.23 0.93 36.30
CA GLY A 831 16.25 0.17 37.08
C GLY A 831 16.01 -1.23 36.53
N GLN A 832 14.96 -1.88 37.03
CA GLN A 832 14.64 -3.28 36.74
C GLN A 832 13.63 -3.40 35.59
N LEU A 833 13.78 -4.43 34.76
CA LEU A 833 12.90 -4.69 33.61
C LEU A 833 11.53 -5.29 33.99
N LYS A 834 11.29 -5.59 35.27
CA LYS A 834 10.18 -6.44 35.76
C LYS A 834 8.76 -6.13 35.26
N ASP A 835 8.41 -4.88 34.99
CA ASP A 835 7.00 -4.46 34.73
C ASP A 835 6.73 -3.98 33.28
N ALA A 836 7.72 -4.02 32.36
CA ALA A 836 7.58 -3.57 30.98
C ALA A 836 7.57 -4.76 30.00
N PHE A 837 6.98 -4.57 28.81
CA PHE A 837 6.88 -5.54 27.70
C PHE A 837 6.19 -6.90 27.98
N PHE A 838 5.78 -7.22 29.21
CA PHE A 838 5.26 -8.55 29.57
C PHE A 838 3.98 -8.96 28.81
N ASN A 839 3.24 -8.02 28.22
CA ASN A 839 2.05 -8.27 27.40
C ASN A 839 2.25 -7.89 25.91
N SER A 840 3.50 -7.69 25.48
CA SER A 840 3.86 -7.31 24.11
C SER A 840 4.21 -8.53 23.25
N SER A 841 3.28 -9.48 23.10
CA SER A 841 3.51 -10.77 22.42
C SER A 841 3.94 -10.66 20.94
N SER A 842 3.70 -9.51 20.31
CA SER A 842 4.14 -9.23 18.94
C SER A 842 5.63 -8.87 18.82
N LEU A 843 6.36 -8.74 19.93
CA LEU A 843 7.74 -8.23 19.93
C LEU A 843 8.70 -9.22 19.25
N VAL A 844 9.39 -8.73 18.22
CA VAL A 844 10.43 -9.43 17.46
C VAL A 844 11.82 -9.01 17.93
N THR A 845 11.98 -7.74 18.30
CA THR A 845 13.29 -7.12 18.54
C THR A 845 13.29 -6.29 19.81
N LEU A 846 14.15 -6.65 20.75
CA LEU A 846 14.36 -5.93 22.00
C LEU A 846 15.84 -5.59 22.17
N ASP A 847 16.20 -4.36 21.81
CA ASP A 847 17.52 -3.79 22.03
C ASP A 847 17.49 -2.71 23.13
N LEU A 848 18.11 -3.05 24.26
CA LEU A 848 18.30 -2.20 25.43
C LEU A 848 19.79 -2.01 25.75
N GLY A 849 20.69 -2.32 24.81
CA GLY A 849 22.13 -2.34 25.04
C GLY A 849 22.73 -0.99 25.45
N TYR A 850 23.90 -0.96 26.09
CA TYR A 850 24.60 0.26 26.52
C TYR A 850 23.70 1.20 27.36
N ASN A 851 23.19 0.68 28.47
CA ASN A 851 22.35 1.38 29.44
C ASN A 851 22.82 1.07 30.88
N ARG A 852 21.93 1.20 31.88
CA ARG A 852 22.20 0.95 33.31
C ARG A 852 21.08 0.12 33.96
N PHE A 853 20.47 -0.78 33.18
CA PHE A 853 19.47 -1.70 33.71
C PHE A 853 20.10 -2.66 34.72
N ASN A 854 19.38 -2.99 35.77
CA ASN A 854 19.85 -3.82 36.88
C ASN A 854 18.79 -4.84 37.35
N GLY A 855 19.17 -5.69 38.31
CA GLY A 855 18.39 -6.87 38.68
C GLY A 855 18.47 -7.98 37.63
N GLY A 856 17.67 -9.03 37.81
CA GLY A 856 17.60 -10.16 36.90
C GLY A 856 16.81 -9.92 35.62
N ILE A 857 17.16 -10.66 34.57
CA ILE A 857 16.34 -10.77 33.36
C ILE A 857 14.99 -11.41 33.76
N PRO A 858 13.83 -10.76 33.51
CA PRO A 858 12.55 -11.27 34.02
C PRO A 858 12.06 -12.54 33.32
N ASN A 859 11.39 -13.39 34.09
CA ASN A 859 10.80 -14.65 33.60
C ASN A 859 9.75 -14.47 32.48
N TRP A 860 9.07 -13.33 32.39
CA TRP A 860 8.09 -13.09 31.32
C TRP A 860 8.74 -13.05 29.92
N ILE A 861 10.07 -12.95 29.81
CA ILE A 861 10.75 -12.90 28.51
C ILE A 861 10.47 -14.16 27.67
N GLY A 862 10.29 -15.32 28.30
CA GLY A 862 9.90 -16.57 27.64
C GLY A 862 8.45 -16.62 27.15
N GLN A 863 7.65 -15.58 27.37
CA GLN A 863 6.28 -15.44 26.85
C GLN A 863 6.25 -14.70 25.50
N LEU A 864 7.37 -14.10 25.08
CA LEU A 864 7.49 -13.33 23.83
C LEU A 864 7.77 -14.25 22.64
N SER A 865 6.81 -15.10 22.27
CA SER A 865 6.99 -16.18 21.28
C SER A 865 7.56 -15.76 19.92
N ASN A 866 7.41 -14.48 19.54
CA ASN A 866 7.89 -13.93 18.27
C ASN A 866 9.30 -13.32 18.34
N LEU A 867 9.94 -13.29 19.53
CA LEU A 867 11.21 -12.62 19.73
C LEU A 867 12.33 -13.32 18.96
N SER A 868 12.92 -12.62 18.00
CA SER A 868 14.06 -13.09 17.20
C SER A 868 15.40 -12.48 17.61
N TYR A 869 15.40 -11.28 18.20
CA TYR A 869 16.63 -10.59 18.54
C TYR A 869 16.55 -9.95 19.93
N LEU A 870 17.46 -10.36 20.83
CA LEU A 870 17.54 -9.90 22.21
C LEU A 870 18.93 -9.35 22.51
N ILE A 871 19.03 -8.03 22.62
CA ILE A 871 20.29 -7.30 22.82
C ILE A 871 20.21 -6.53 24.15
N LEU A 872 20.88 -7.05 25.19
CA LEU A 872 20.96 -6.47 26.54
C LEU A 872 22.41 -6.13 26.95
N THR A 873 23.34 -6.12 25.99
CA THR A 873 24.77 -5.86 26.20
C THR A 873 25.07 -4.59 27.00
N HIS A 874 26.20 -4.53 27.69
CA HIS A 874 26.69 -3.32 28.38
C HIS A 874 25.65 -2.71 29.34
N ASN A 875 25.24 -3.49 30.33
CA ASN A 875 24.29 -3.10 31.37
C ASN A 875 24.81 -3.53 32.76
N ASN A 876 23.96 -3.48 33.79
CA ASN A 876 24.27 -3.91 35.15
C ASN A 876 23.37 -5.07 35.61
N LEU A 877 22.91 -5.91 34.68
CA LEU A 877 22.04 -7.06 34.95
C LEU A 877 22.78 -8.11 35.77
N GLU A 878 22.08 -8.75 36.70
CA GLU A 878 22.62 -9.70 37.69
C GLU A 878 21.74 -10.95 37.80
N GLY A 879 22.08 -11.89 38.69
CA GLY A 879 21.34 -13.15 38.82
C GLY A 879 21.69 -14.15 37.71
N GLU A 880 20.78 -15.08 37.42
CA GLU A 880 20.99 -16.15 36.44
C GLU A 880 20.34 -15.85 35.09
N VAL A 881 20.86 -16.46 34.01
CA VAL A 881 20.21 -16.44 32.69
C VAL A 881 18.93 -17.29 32.77
N PRO A 882 17.72 -16.75 32.54
CA PRO A 882 16.49 -17.50 32.79
C PRO A 882 16.34 -18.69 31.85
N CYS A 883 16.10 -19.88 32.43
CA CYS A 883 15.74 -21.10 31.68
C CYS A 883 14.49 -20.91 30.79
N LEU A 884 13.65 -19.90 31.06
CA LEU A 884 12.48 -19.58 30.24
C LEU A 884 12.84 -19.01 28.86
N LEU A 885 14.06 -18.48 28.64
CA LEU A 885 14.55 -18.09 27.30
C LEU A 885 14.52 -19.25 26.30
N CYS A 886 14.63 -20.49 26.79
CA CYS A 886 14.58 -21.70 25.97
C CYS A 886 13.22 -21.97 25.31
N HIS A 887 12.15 -21.24 25.66
CA HIS A 887 10.83 -21.34 24.99
C HIS A 887 10.71 -20.42 23.77
N LEU A 888 11.74 -19.64 23.45
CA LEU A 888 11.74 -18.68 22.35
C LEU A 888 12.18 -19.35 21.04
N GLU A 889 11.24 -20.08 20.41
CA GLU A 889 11.48 -20.87 19.20
C GLU A 889 12.02 -20.04 18.01
N HIS A 890 11.74 -18.74 17.96
CA HIS A 890 12.17 -17.83 16.90
C HIS A 890 13.49 -17.08 17.15
N LEU A 891 14.15 -17.30 18.29
CA LEU A 891 15.30 -16.52 18.72
C LEU A 891 16.57 -16.85 17.92
N ARG A 892 17.24 -15.81 17.43
CA ARG A 892 18.36 -15.89 16.47
C ARG A 892 19.63 -15.20 16.98
N LEU A 893 19.49 -13.99 17.53
CA LEU A 893 20.59 -13.27 18.16
C LEU A 893 20.31 -13.07 19.65
N ILE A 894 21.29 -13.46 20.46
CA ILE A 894 21.34 -13.19 21.90
C ILE A 894 22.65 -12.46 22.17
N ASP A 895 22.56 -11.24 22.70
CA ASP A 895 23.72 -10.53 23.25
C ASP A 895 23.42 -10.10 24.69
N LEU A 896 23.97 -10.83 25.65
CA LEU A 896 23.93 -10.53 27.08
C LEU A 896 25.31 -10.10 27.61
N SER A 897 26.24 -9.77 26.72
CA SER A 897 27.63 -9.48 27.06
C SER A 897 27.79 -8.26 27.97
N HIS A 898 28.93 -8.14 28.66
CA HIS A 898 29.26 -6.99 29.51
C HIS A 898 28.18 -6.69 30.57
N ASN A 899 27.88 -7.69 31.40
CA ASN A 899 26.91 -7.62 32.51
C ASN A 899 27.49 -8.27 33.78
N ASN A 900 26.67 -8.46 34.83
CA ASN A 900 27.02 -9.16 36.07
C ASN A 900 26.30 -10.51 36.20
N LEU A 901 25.89 -11.14 35.09
CA LEU A 901 25.16 -12.41 35.11
C LEU A 901 26.02 -13.54 35.67
N SER A 902 25.40 -14.47 36.36
CA SER A 902 26.01 -15.50 37.20
C SER A 902 25.22 -16.81 37.12
N GLY A 903 25.56 -17.82 37.93
CA GLY A 903 24.98 -19.14 37.83
C GLY A 903 25.53 -19.92 36.63
N GLN A 904 24.77 -20.88 36.10
CA GLN A 904 25.18 -21.73 34.98
C GLN A 904 24.54 -21.28 33.66
N ILE A 905 25.18 -21.61 32.53
CA ILE A 905 24.55 -21.48 31.21
C ILE A 905 23.41 -22.51 31.13
N PRO A 906 22.15 -22.12 30.83
CA PRO A 906 21.03 -23.05 30.79
C PRO A 906 21.24 -24.17 29.76
N PRO A 907 21.17 -25.47 30.15
CA PRO A 907 21.36 -26.58 29.20
C PRO A 907 20.29 -26.71 28.11
N CYS A 908 19.22 -25.92 28.18
CA CYS A 908 18.15 -25.87 27.20
C CYS A 908 18.33 -24.78 26.13
N LEU A 909 19.49 -24.10 26.07
CA LEU A 909 19.85 -23.21 24.95
C LEU A 909 20.16 -24.02 23.67
N ASP A 910 19.14 -24.75 23.22
CA ASP A 910 19.05 -25.58 22.02
C ASP A 910 17.84 -25.06 21.24
N MET A 911 18.04 -23.95 20.52
CA MET A 911 16.96 -23.15 19.93
C MET A 911 16.65 -23.62 18.52
N THR A 912 15.38 -23.93 18.25
CA THR A 912 14.93 -24.53 16.99
C THR A 912 15.16 -23.64 15.76
N ALA A 913 15.03 -22.31 15.87
CA ALA A 913 15.40 -21.38 14.80
C ALA A 913 16.91 -21.31 14.50
N LEU A 914 17.76 -21.93 15.33
CA LEU A 914 19.21 -22.07 15.13
C LEU A 914 19.60 -23.46 14.61
N HIS A 915 18.62 -24.31 14.25
CA HIS A 915 18.86 -25.56 13.52
C HIS A 915 18.82 -25.27 12.01
N GLY A 916 19.75 -25.84 11.25
CA GLY A 916 19.96 -25.52 9.82
C GLY A 916 18.78 -25.79 8.86
N ASP A 917 17.71 -26.43 9.31
CA ASP A 917 16.52 -26.82 8.51
C ASP A 917 15.38 -25.76 8.57
N TYR A 918 15.54 -24.67 9.35
CA TYR A 918 14.48 -23.69 9.60
C TYR A 918 14.25 -22.69 8.44
N HIS A 919 13.54 -23.13 7.41
CA HIS A 919 13.08 -22.28 6.31
C HIS A 919 11.97 -21.30 6.75
N VAL A 920 12.30 -20.02 6.92
CA VAL A 920 11.26 -18.99 7.11
C VAL A 920 10.63 -18.61 5.77
N ALA A 921 9.40 -19.08 5.56
CA ALA A 921 8.49 -18.52 4.58
C ALA A 921 8.03 -17.12 5.05
N PHE A 922 8.83 -16.09 4.75
CA PHE A 922 8.42 -14.71 4.98
C PHE A 922 7.28 -14.33 4.03
N ASN A 923 6.04 -14.54 4.49
CA ASN A 923 4.94 -13.68 4.08
C ASN A 923 5.27 -12.26 4.53
N THR A 924 5.85 -11.46 3.63
CA THR A 924 5.80 -10.01 3.72
C THR A 924 4.33 -9.61 3.88
N THR A 925 3.95 -9.20 5.09
CA THR A 925 2.55 -9.00 5.46
C THR A 925 1.92 -7.94 4.58
N SER A 926 1.03 -8.39 3.70
CA SER A 926 -0.12 -7.66 3.14
C SER A 926 0.07 -6.13 3.11
N SER A 927 0.74 -5.64 2.07
CA SER A 927 0.48 -4.28 1.60
C SER A 927 -1.00 -4.19 1.25
N THR A 928 -1.81 -3.56 2.10
CA THR A 928 -3.18 -3.21 1.75
C THR A 928 -3.14 -2.41 0.45
N PRO A 929 -3.90 -2.78 -0.60
CA PRO A 929 -3.94 -1.99 -1.82
C PRO A 929 -4.40 -0.57 -1.49
N GLY A 930 -3.51 0.40 -1.66
CA GLY A 930 -3.89 1.80 -1.62
C GLY A 930 -4.88 2.10 -2.76
N PRO A 931 -5.69 3.17 -2.65
CA PRO A 931 -6.56 3.58 -3.74
C PRO A 931 -5.73 3.85 -5.02
N PRO A 932 -6.28 3.58 -6.23
CA PRO A 932 -5.53 3.68 -7.47
C PRO A 932 -4.97 5.08 -7.68
N GLY A 933 -3.64 5.22 -7.69
CA GLY A 933 -2.94 6.48 -7.92
C GLY A 933 -2.02 6.98 -6.81
N ALA A 934 -1.91 6.26 -5.69
CA ALA A 934 -0.76 6.40 -4.79
C ALA A 934 0.36 5.44 -5.24
N SER A 935 1.54 5.99 -5.57
CA SER A 935 2.75 5.18 -5.77
C SER A 935 3.01 4.34 -4.51
N PRO A 936 3.53 3.09 -4.62
CA PRO A 936 3.84 2.27 -3.45
C PRO A 936 5.01 2.89 -2.68
N LEU A 937 4.69 3.73 -1.69
CA LEU A 937 5.65 4.31 -0.78
C LEU A 937 6.19 3.22 0.14
N ILE A 938 7.25 2.53 -0.31
CA ILE A 938 8.11 1.68 0.50
C ILE A 938 8.85 2.59 1.49
N MET A 939 8.12 3.02 2.52
CA MET A 939 8.55 3.95 3.57
C MET A 939 8.38 3.28 4.94
N ARG A 940 9.05 2.14 5.14
CA ARG A 940 9.43 1.67 6.47
C ARG A 940 10.95 1.48 6.43
N LYS A 941 11.67 2.10 7.37
CA LYS A 941 13.13 1.93 7.50
C LYS A 941 13.40 0.44 7.74
N GLU A 942 14.36 -0.15 7.02
CA GLU A 942 14.71 -1.56 7.25
C GLU A 942 15.23 -1.73 8.69
N GLU A 943 14.87 -2.85 9.30
CA GLU A 943 15.36 -3.20 10.63
C GLU A 943 16.88 -3.26 10.63
N THR A 944 17.50 -2.68 11.66
CA THR A 944 18.95 -2.59 11.81
C THR A 944 19.36 -2.99 13.23
N ILE A 945 20.30 -3.91 13.35
CA ILE A 945 20.83 -4.40 14.64
C ILE A 945 22.35 -4.39 14.63
N GLU A 946 22.95 -3.84 15.68
CA GLU A 946 24.39 -3.94 15.93
C GLU A 946 24.69 -5.24 16.69
N PHE A 947 25.63 -6.06 16.20
CA PHE A 947 26.04 -7.31 16.84
C PHE A 947 27.54 -7.59 16.62
N THR A 948 28.21 -8.15 17.63
CA THR A 948 29.65 -8.41 17.58
C THR A 948 29.95 -9.83 17.09
N THR A 949 30.82 -9.95 16.09
CA THR A 949 31.36 -11.24 15.62
C THR A 949 32.81 -11.09 15.18
N LYS A 950 33.64 -12.14 15.34
CA LYS A 950 35.07 -12.10 14.99
C LYS A 950 35.82 -10.95 15.67
N ASN A 951 35.38 -10.58 16.88
CA ASN A 951 35.86 -9.43 17.67
C ASN A 951 35.66 -8.05 17.00
N ILE A 952 34.66 -7.91 16.12
CA ILE A 952 34.28 -6.65 15.47
C ILE A 952 32.77 -6.46 15.56
N SER A 953 32.33 -5.25 15.92
CA SER A 953 30.90 -4.89 15.92
C SER A 953 30.45 -4.51 14.50
N TYR A 954 29.36 -5.11 14.03
CA TYR A 954 28.79 -4.85 12.71
C TYR A 954 27.30 -4.48 12.81
N SER A 955 26.86 -3.59 11.91
CA SER A 955 25.46 -3.23 11.74
C SER A 955 24.83 -4.08 10.65
N TYR A 956 23.88 -4.94 11.01
CA TYR A 956 23.17 -5.84 10.12
C TYR A 956 21.77 -5.31 9.81
N GLN A 957 21.37 -5.36 8.54
CA GLN A 957 20.05 -4.87 8.11
C GLN A 957 19.40 -5.75 7.04
N GLY A 958 18.08 -5.60 6.89
CA GLY A 958 17.29 -6.22 5.82
C GLY A 958 17.47 -7.73 5.73
N ARG A 959 17.66 -8.26 4.52
CA ARG A 959 17.86 -9.71 4.31
C ARG A 959 19.09 -10.26 5.02
N VAL A 960 20.16 -9.48 5.21
CA VAL A 960 21.39 -9.96 5.87
C VAL A 960 21.13 -10.27 7.33
N LEU A 961 20.34 -9.42 8.02
CA LEU A 961 19.91 -9.67 9.39
C LEU A 961 19.12 -10.99 9.51
N THR A 962 18.34 -11.37 8.49
CA THR A 962 17.62 -12.66 8.46
C THR A 962 18.49 -13.90 8.17
N TYR A 963 19.80 -13.74 7.92
CA TYR A 963 20.76 -14.85 7.89
C TYR A 963 21.64 -14.92 9.14
N MET A 964 21.71 -13.86 9.94
CA MET A 964 22.55 -13.82 11.13
C MET A 964 21.97 -14.63 12.29
N SER A 965 22.86 -15.33 12.98
CA SER A 965 22.58 -16.12 14.18
C SER A 965 23.80 -16.17 15.09
N GLY A 966 23.60 -16.05 16.40
CA GLY A 966 24.72 -15.93 17.33
C GLY A 966 24.33 -15.71 18.77
N VAL A 967 25.24 -16.12 19.66
CA VAL A 967 25.11 -16.02 21.12
C VAL A 967 26.38 -15.41 21.69
N ASP A 968 26.26 -14.23 22.29
CA ASP A 968 27.31 -13.58 23.07
C ASP A 968 26.89 -13.47 24.54
N LEU A 969 27.62 -14.17 25.41
CA LEU A 969 27.49 -14.15 26.87
C LEU A 969 28.77 -13.65 27.55
N SER A 970 29.68 -13.04 26.79
CA SER A 970 31.01 -12.69 27.26
C SER A 970 31.04 -11.58 28.31
N CYS A 971 32.15 -11.43 29.02
CA CYS A 971 32.33 -10.41 30.05
C CYS A 971 31.21 -10.44 31.12
N ASN A 972 31.00 -11.63 31.71
CA ASN A 972 30.03 -11.89 32.78
C ASN A 972 30.71 -12.68 33.92
N LYS A 973 29.93 -13.27 34.82
CA LYS A 973 30.38 -14.09 35.97
C LYS A 973 29.78 -15.51 35.92
N LEU A 974 29.54 -16.04 34.72
CA LEU A 974 28.95 -17.36 34.52
C LEU A 974 29.91 -18.46 34.98
N THR A 975 29.35 -19.53 35.52
CA THR A 975 30.06 -20.64 36.21
C THR A 975 29.53 -21.99 35.77
N GLY A 976 30.09 -23.09 36.29
CA GLY A 976 29.70 -24.45 35.92
C GLY A 976 30.34 -24.88 34.60
N GLU A 977 29.80 -25.93 33.99
CA GLU A 977 30.31 -26.47 32.72
C GLU A 977 29.56 -25.89 31.52
N ILE A 978 30.20 -25.89 30.35
CA ILE A 978 29.53 -25.55 29.08
C ILE A 978 28.57 -26.70 28.71
N PRO A 979 27.26 -26.47 28.56
CA PRO A 979 26.32 -27.53 28.18
C PRO A 979 26.64 -28.13 26.80
N HIS A 980 26.62 -29.45 26.70
CA HIS A 980 26.88 -30.15 25.44
C HIS A 980 25.79 -29.91 24.39
N GLN A 981 24.57 -29.56 24.83
CA GLN A 981 23.42 -29.22 23.98
C GLN A 981 23.67 -27.99 23.10
N ILE A 982 24.59 -27.08 23.47
CA ILE A 982 24.98 -25.96 22.61
C ILE A 982 25.51 -26.45 21.26
N GLY A 983 26.11 -27.65 21.21
CA GLY A 983 26.52 -28.30 19.95
C GLY A 983 25.38 -28.66 19.00
N ASN A 984 24.11 -28.58 19.42
CA ASN A 984 22.96 -28.82 18.53
C ASN A 984 22.60 -27.59 17.67
N LEU A 985 23.18 -26.41 17.95
CA LEU A 985 22.93 -25.15 17.24
C LEU A 985 23.62 -25.12 15.86
N THR A 986 23.32 -26.07 14.98
CA THR A 986 24.04 -26.31 13.72
C THR A 986 24.10 -25.10 12.78
N GLY A 987 23.09 -24.22 12.86
CA GLY A 987 22.98 -22.98 12.10
C GLY A 987 23.50 -21.72 12.80
N ILE A 988 24.30 -21.82 13.86
CA ILE A 988 24.90 -20.65 14.55
C ILE A 988 26.16 -20.15 13.83
N HIS A 989 26.29 -18.83 13.61
CA HIS A 989 27.51 -18.25 13.02
C HIS A 989 28.51 -17.75 14.08
N THR A 990 28.04 -17.35 15.27
CA THR A 990 28.88 -16.76 16.32
C THR A 990 28.57 -17.32 17.71
N LEU A 991 29.59 -17.78 18.44
CA LEU A 991 29.49 -18.14 19.85
C LEU A 991 30.65 -17.49 20.63
N ASN A 992 30.31 -16.59 21.56
CA ASN A 992 31.28 -15.92 22.42
C ASN A 992 30.89 -16.12 23.90
N LEU A 993 31.72 -16.90 24.61
CA LEU A 993 31.59 -17.20 26.04
C LEU A 993 32.79 -16.65 26.84
N SER A 994 33.60 -15.78 26.23
CA SER A 994 34.87 -15.32 26.80
C SER A 994 34.69 -14.48 28.07
N TYR A 995 35.76 -14.34 28.87
CA TYR A 995 35.74 -13.53 30.10
C TYR A 995 34.61 -13.91 31.06
N ASN A 996 34.63 -15.17 31.50
CA ASN A 996 33.70 -15.74 32.47
C ASN A 996 34.46 -16.68 33.45
N ASN A 997 33.73 -17.37 34.33
CA ASN A 997 34.25 -18.33 35.31
C ASN A 997 33.86 -19.78 34.96
N LEU A 998 33.72 -20.10 33.66
CA LEU A 998 33.31 -21.43 33.19
C LEU A 998 34.41 -22.47 33.45
N THR A 999 33.98 -23.71 33.68
CA THR A 999 34.80 -24.86 34.12
C THR A 999 34.46 -26.10 33.31
N GLY A 1000 35.03 -27.26 33.65
CA GLY A 1000 34.86 -28.49 32.88
C GLY A 1000 35.59 -28.46 31.54
N SER A 1001 35.29 -29.42 30.66
CA SER A 1001 35.90 -29.53 29.33
C SER A 1001 35.07 -28.87 28.24
N ILE A 1002 35.73 -28.41 27.16
CA ILE A 1002 35.05 -28.02 25.91
C ILE A 1002 34.26 -29.24 25.38
N PRO A 1003 32.93 -29.15 25.17
CA PRO A 1003 32.14 -30.28 24.71
C PRO A 1003 32.58 -30.77 23.33
N SER A 1004 32.70 -32.08 23.14
CA SER A 1004 33.03 -32.66 21.83
C SER A 1004 31.94 -32.44 20.79
N THR A 1005 30.69 -32.19 21.21
CA THR A 1005 29.56 -31.84 20.34
C THR A 1005 29.75 -30.51 19.60
N PHE A 1006 30.73 -29.69 19.97
CA PHE A 1006 31.04 -28.45 19.24
C PHE A 1006 31.55 -28.69 17.81
N SER A 1007 31.94 -29.93 17.44
CA SER A 1007 32.20 -30.29 16.04
C SER A 1007 30.96 -30.19 15.13
N ASN A 1008 29.76 -30.24 15.71
CA ASN A 1008 28.49 -30.21 14.97
C ASN A 1008 28.04 -28.79 14.59
N LEU A 1009 28.78 -27.75 15.00
CA LEU A 1009 28.44 -26.34 14.74
C LEU A 1009 28.81 -25.93 13.30
N GLU A 1010 28.25 -26.64 12.31
CA GLU A 1010 28.73 -26.61 10.92
C GLU A 1010 28.83 -25.22 10.30
N GLN A 1011 27.92 -24.28 10.64
CA GLN A 1011 27.93 -22.90 10.11
C GLN A 1011 28.79 -21.90 10.91
N ILE A 1012 29.50 -22.32 11.96
CA ILE A 1012 30.17 -21.37 12.86
C ILE A 1012 31.37 -20.69 12.21
N GLU A 1013 31.38 -19.35 12.27
CA GLU A 1013 32.44 -18.50 11.76
C GLU A 1013 33.33 -17.91 12.87
N SER A 1014 32.81 -17.81 14.09
CA SER A 1014 33.48 -17.17 15.23
C SER A 1014 33.20 -17.92 16.54
N LEU A 1015 34.24 -18.47 17.15
CA LEU A 1015 34.18 -19.18 18.43
C LEU A 1015 35.21 -18.61 19.42
N ASP A 1016 34.74 -17.95 20.48
CA ASP A 1016 35.60 -17.45 21.56
C ASP A 1016 35.21 -18.06 22.92
N LEU A 1017 36.15 -18.81 23.50
CA LEU A 1017 36.05 -19.45 24.81
C LEU A 1017 37.17 -18.95 25.75
N SER A 1018 37.84 -17.86 25.40
CA SER A 1018 39.03 -17.38 26.11
C SER A 1018 38.71 -16.78 27.50
N HIS A 1019 39.73 -16.62 28.34
CA HIS A 1019 39.61 -16.03 29.68
C HIS A 1019 38.52 -16.72 30.53
N ASN A 1020 38.70 -18.02 30.76
CA ASN A 1020 37.83 -18.87 31.55
C ASN A 1020 38.67 -19.86 32.40
N SER A 1021 38.03 -20.81 33.07
CA SER A 1021 38.69 -21.89 33.86
C SER A 1021 38.47 -23.29 33.25
N LEU A 1022 38.29 -23.36 31.92
CA LEU A 1022 38.10 -24.61 31.19
C LEU A 1022 39.34 -25.50 31.28
N ASN A 1023 39.14 -26.82 31.32
CA ASN A 1023 40.18 -27.83 31.49
C ASN A 1023 39.96 -29.03 30.54
N GLY A 1024 40.68 -30.13 30.77
CA GLY A 1024 40.64 -31.28 29.86
C GLY A 1024 41.42 -31.03 28.57
N LYS A 1025 40.98 -31.61 27.45
CA LYS A 1025 41.62 -31.48 26.13
C LYS A 1025 40.72 -30.69 25.18
N ILE A 1026 41.32 -30.02 24.20
CA ILE A 1026 40.57 -29.50 23.05
C ILE A 1026 40.09 -30.72 22.23
N PRO A 1027 38.79 -30.84 21.89
CA PRO A 1027 38.28 -31.97 21.10
C PRO A 1027 38.94 -32.01 19.71
N PRO A 1028 39.56 -33.12 19.28
CA PRO A 1028 40.23 -33.18 17.98
C PRO A 1028 39.25 -33.05 16.79
N GLN A 1029 37.98 -33.39 16.98
CA GLN A 1029 36.92 -33.25 15.96
C GLN A 1029 36.62 -31.79 15.60
N ILE A 1030 37.08 -30.81 16.37
CA ILE A 1030 36.81 -29.39 16.10
C ILE A 1030 37.40 -28.90 14.76
N ILE A 1031 38.36 -29.64 14.19
CA ILE A 1031 38.94 -29.38 12.86
C ILE A 1031 37.94 -29.56 11.70
N GLU A 1032 36.79 -30.20 11.95
CA GLU A 1032 35.71 -30.39 10.98
C GLU A 1032 34.87 -29.10 10.78
N LEU A 1033 35.08 -28.07 11.60
CA LEU A 1033 34.46 -26.75 11.43
C LEU A 1033 35.10 -26.02 10.24
N HIS A 1034 34.44 -26.07 9.08
CA HIS A 1034 35.01 -25.57 7.82
C HIS A 1034 34.79 -24.07 7.54
N TYR A 1035 33.85 -23.41 8.24
CA TYR A 1035 33.55 -21.99 8.09
C TYR A 1035 34.23 -21.09 9.14
N ILE A 1036 34.88 -21.69 10.15
CA ILE A 1036 35.48 -20.96 11.26
C ILE A 1036 36.62 -20.06 10.78
N ASN A 1037 36.54 -18.77 11.12
CA ASN A 1037 37.49 -17.73 10.73
C ASN A 1037 38.05 -16.98 11.95
N PHE A 1038 37.40 -17.10 13.12
CA PHE A 1038 37.93 -16.65 14.41
C PHE A 1038 37.80 -17.78 15.44
N PHE A 1039 38.92 -18.10 16.10
CA PHE A 1039 38.99 -19.12 17.16
C PHE A 1039 39.90 -18.66 18.28
N SER A 1040 39.42 -18.71 19.51
CA SER A 1040 40.23 -18.44 20.70
C SER A 1040 39.82 -19.32 21.88
N VAL A 1041 40.82 -19.97 22.48
CA VAL A 1041 40.72 -20.73 23.74
C VAL A 1041 41.77 -20.24 24.76
N ALA A 1042 42.35 -19.06 24.52
CA ALA A 1042 43.42 -18.49 25.32
C ALA A 1042 43.02 -18.28 26.79
N TYR A 1043 44.00 -18.26 27.69
CA TYR A 1043 43.82 -18.04 29.13
C TYR A 1043 42.76 -18.95 29.76
N ASN A 1044 43.00 -20.26 29.63
CA ASN A 1044 42.27 -21.34 30.29
C ASN A 1044 43.28 -22.32 30.95
N ASN A 1045 42.80 -23.45 31.46
CA ASN A 1045 43.60 -24.54 32.04
C ASN A 1045 43.57 -25.81 31.15
N LEU A 1046 43.53 -25.64 29.82
CA LEU A 1046 43.46 -26.74 28.86
C LEU A 1046 44.81 -27.49 28.76
N SER A 1047 44.73 -28.77 28.41
CA SER A 1047 45.84 -29.72 28.45
C SER A 1047 45.93 -30.62 27.21
N GLY A 1048 47.13 -31.15 26.93
CA GLY A 1048 47.37 -32.06 25.81
C GLY A 1048 47.80 -31.35 24.53
N LYS A 1049 47.61 -32.01 23.38
CA LYS A 1049 48.03 -31.46 22.08
C LYS A 1049 47.04 -30.38 21.61
N THR A 1050 47.53 -29.35 20.94
CA THR A 1050 46.74 -28.48 20.07
C THR A 1050 46.07 -29.27 18.94
N PRO A 1051 44.97 -28.78 18.34
CA PRO A 1051 44.40 -29.35 17.12
C PRO A 1051 45.42 -29.42 15.99
N GLU A 1052 45.25 -30.37 15.07
CA GLU A 1052 46.11 -30.43 13.88
C GLU A 1052 45.91 -29.18 13.01
N ARG A 1053 47.01 -28.58 12.53
CA ARG A 1053 47.01 -27.38 11.68
C ARG A 1053 46.58 -27.73 10.25
N VAL A 1054 45.35 -28.18 10.09
CA VAL A 1054 44.68 -28.53 8.82
C VAL A 1054 43.44 -27.65 8.60
N ALA A 1055 42.97 -27.54 7.36
CA ALA A 1055 41.84 -26.68 6.98
C ALA A 1055 41.95 -25.27 7.61
N GLN A 1056 40.87 -24.74 8.17
CA GLN A 1056 40.88 -23.42 8.82
C GLN A 1056 41.79 -23.36 10.05
N PHE A 1057 41.94 -24.46 10.80
CA PHE A 1057 42.81 -24.53 11.98
C PHE A 1057 44.31 -24.37 11.64
N SER A 1058 44.69 -24.45 10.37
CA SER A 1058 46.02 -24.05 9.92
C SER A 1058 46.30 -22.55 10.09
N THR A 1059 45.27 -21.69 10.13
CA THR A 1059 45.38 -20.22 10.17
C THR A 1059 45.51 -19.62 11.57
N PHE A 1060 45.20 -20.39 12.62
CA PHE A 1060 45.23 -19.90 14.00
C PHE A 1060 46.64 -20.01 14.61
N GLU A 1061 47.13 -18.90 15.16
CA GLU A 1061 48.48 -18.78 15.71
C GLU A 1061 48.53 -18.92 17.24
N GLU A 1062 49.72 -18.77 17.82
CA GLU A 1062 49.97 -18.94 19.27
C GLU A 1062 49.01 -18.11 20.15
N SER A 1063 48.58 -16.94 19.67
CA SER A 1063 47.59 -16.07 20.34
C SER A 1063 46.29 -16.81 20.71
N SER A 1064 45.76 -17.66 19.84
CA SER A 1064 44.52 -18.42 20.06
C SER A 1064 44.61 -19.45 21.19
N TYR A 1065 45.83 -19.84 21.61
CA TYR A 1065 46.08 -20.88 22.61
C TYR A 1065 46.83 -20.39 23.85
N ARG A 1066 47.38 -19.16 23.81
CA ARG A 1066 48.23 -18.54 24.84
C ARG A 1066 47.63 -18.65 26.24
N GLY A 1067 48.47 -18.79 27.27
CA GLY A 1067 48.05 -18.85 28.68
C GLY A 1067 47.59 -20.23 29.18
N ASN A 1068 47.39 -21.21 28.29
CA ASN A 1068 47.11 -22.60 28.67
C ASN A 1068 48.40 -23.37 28.99
N HIS A 1069 48.81 -23.35 30.26
CA HIS A 1069 50.09 -23.91 30.69
C HIS A 1069 50.26 -25.43 30.45
N LEU A 1070 49.18 -26.19 30.27
CA LEU A 1070 49.21 -27.64 30.05
C LEU A 1070 49.07 -28.05 28.57
N LEU A 1071 48.84 -27.11 27.65
CA LEU A 1071 48.86 -27.38 26.20
C LEU A 1071 50.30 -27.53 25.67
N CYS A 1072 50.43 -28.19 24.53
CA CYS A 1072 51.66 -28.38 23.77
C CYS A 1072 51.36 -28.63 22.28
N GLY A 1073 52.38 -28.48 21.43
CA GLY A 1073 52.29 -28.71 19.98
C GLY A 1073 52.05 -27.43 19.17
N PRO A 1074 52.41 -27.40 17.87
CA PRO A 1074 52.27 -26.20 17.04
C PRO A 1074 50.83 -25.65 17.03
N PRO A 1075 50.61 -24.32 17.10
CA PRO A 1075 51.59 -23.23 17.03
C PRO A 1075 52.45 -23.00 18.29
N LEU A 1076 52.16 -23.65 19.43
CA LEU A 1076 52.90 -23.42 20.66
C LEU A 1076 54.35 -23.93 20.57
N SER A 1077 55.28 -23.14 21.10
CA SER A 1077 56.71 -23.50 21.22
C SER A 1077 56.97 -24.71 22.14
N LYS A 1078 56.01 -25.08 23.00
CA LYS A 1078 56.10 -26.19 23.93
C LYS A 1078 55.83 -27.53 23.25
N CYS A 1079 56.84 -28.38 23.12
CA CYS A 1079 56.71 -29.73 22.56
C CYS A 1079 55.98 -30.71 23.51
N CYS A 1080 55.36 -31.75 22.93
CA CYS A 1080 54.54 -32.73 23.65
C CYS A 1080 55.26 -34.01 24.11
N ASP A 1081 56.50 -34.24 23.68
CA ASP A 1081 57.22 -35.48 23.93
C ASP A 1081 58.17 -35.35 25.13
N ALA A 1082 58.29 -36.41 25.92
CA ALA A 1082 59.04 -36.43 27.18
C ALA A 1082 60.56 -36.26 27.06
N ASN A 1083 61.10 -36.09 25.84
CA ASN A 1083 62.52 -35.93 25.55
C ASN A 1083 62.95 -34.49 25.21
N CYS A 1084 62.08 -33.49 25.36
CA CYS A 1084 62.47 -32.09 25.21
C CYS A 1084 63.23 -31.58 26.45
N SER A 1085 64.54 -31.44 26.30
CA SER A 1085 65.42 -30.77 27.27
C SER A 1085 65.09 -29.27 27.36
N PRO A 1086 65.22 -28.63 28.54
CA PRO A 1086 64.86 -27.23 28.71
C PRO A 1086 65.92 -26.30 28.09
N SER A 1087 65.56 -25.60 27.02
CA SER A 1087 66.40 -24.55 26.43
C SER A 1087 66.30 -23.25 27.23
N LEU A 1088 67.33 -23.01 28.05
CA LEU A 1088 67.83 -21.71 28.55
C LEU A 1088 66.86 -20.52 28.57
N VAL A 1089 66.47 -20.15 29.79
CA VAL A 1089 65.91 -18.82 30.15
C VAL A 1089 66.93 -17.70 29.83
N PRO A 1090 66.56 -16.68 29.05
CA PRO A 1090 67.16 -15.35 29.15
C PRO A 1090 66.54 -14.60 30.33
N LYS A 1091 67.36 -13.91 31.12
CA LYS A 1091 66.89 -13.08 32.24
C LYS A 1091 66.05 -11.90 31.74
N ALA A 1092 65.15 -11.43 32.59
CA ALA A 1092 64.37 -10.22 32.37
C ALA A 1092 65.23 -8.99 32.04
N SER A 1093 64.76 -8.23 31.05
CA SER A 1093 64.98 -6.79 30.92
C SER A 1093 63.60 -6.13 30.91
N THR A 1094 63.45 -5.05 31.68
CA THR A 1094 62.22 -4.26 31.80
C THR A 1094 62.06 -3.31 30.61
N ASP A 1095 60.80 -3.02 30.27
CA ASP A 1095 60.33 -1.96 29.36
C ASP A 1095 60.73 -2.22 27.86
N ILE A 1096 59.93 -1.96 26.82
CA ILE A 1096 58.83 -1.00 26.58
C ILE A 1096 57.79 -1.63 25.62
N GLU A 1097 56.51 -1.26 25.81
CA GLU A 1097 55.32 -1.20 24.91
C GLU A 1097 55.02 -2.22 23.78
N GLU A 1098 53.76 -2.14 23.37
CA GLU A 1098 53.03 -2.93 22.37
C GLU A 1098 53.70 -2.92 20.99
N ASP A 1099 53.69 -4.07 20.31
CA ASP A 1099 53.71 -4.07 18.84
C ASP A 1099 52.87 -5.24 18.30
N SER A 1100 51.59 -4.94 18.04
CA SER A 1100 50.79 -5.71 17.10
C SER A 1100 51.21 -5.29 15.69
N ASN A 1101 51.99 -6.11 14.98
CA ASN A 1101 52.22 -5.86 13.56
C ASN A 1101 52.03 -7.08 12.66
N PHE A 1102 51.18 -6.83 11.66
CA PHE A 1102 50.76 -7.72 10.60
C PHE A 1102 51.69 -7.45 9.41
N MET A 1103 52.33 -8.50 8.88
CA MET A 1103 53.40 -8.45 7.88
C MET A 1103 54.77 -7.94 8.34
N ASP A 1104 55.80 -8.45 7.66
CA ASP A 1104 57.19 -8.00 7.74
C ASP A 1104 57.30 -6.55 7.25
N MET A 1105 57.59 -5.63 8.18
CA MET A 1105 57.63 -4.19 7.92
C MET A 1105 58.71 -3.83 6.89
N ASP A 1106 59.83 -4.56 6.80
CA ASP A 1106 60.85 -4.29 5.80
C ASP A 1106 60.32 -4.60 4.38
N ILE A 1107 59.56 -5.70 4.24
CA ILE A 1107 58.89 -6.06 2.98
C ILE A 1107 57.77 -5.05 2.65
N PHE A 1108 57.03 -4.57 3.65
CA PHE A 1108 56.04 -3.51 3.46
C PHE A 1108 56.68 -2.19 2.99
N TYR A 1109 57.74 -1.72 3.65
CA TYR A 1109 58.45 -0.50 3.24
C TYR A 1109 59.08 -0.64 1.85
N ILE A 1110 59.67 -1.79 1.52
CA ILE A 1110 60.23 -2.05 0.18
C ILE A 1110 59.14 -2.03 -0.89
N SER A 1111 58.03 -2.75 -0.68
CA SER A 1111 56.93 -2.82 -1.64
C SER A 1111 56.19 -1.49 -1.79
N PHE A 1112 55.88 -0.80 -0.69
CA PHE A 1112 55.29 0.53 -0.70
C PHE A 1112 56.20 1.55 -1.41
N THR A 1113 57.50 1.55 -1.12
CA THR A 1113 58.47 2.44 -1.79
C THR A 1113 58.58 2.13 -3.28
N ALA A 1114 58.61 0.86 -3.68
CA ALA A 1114 58.63 0.46 -5.08
C ALA A 1114 57.36 0.91 -5.83
N SER A 1115 56.17 0.65 -5.25
CA SER A 1115 54.89 1.11 -5.81
C SER A 1115 54.80 2.64 -5.90
N TYR A 1116 55.28 3.36 -4.89
CA TYR A 1116 55.32 4.82 -4.88
C TYR A 1116 56.24 5.37 -5.99
N ILE A 1117 57.44 4.81 -6.15
CA ILE A 1117 58.37 5.19 -7.23
C ILE A 1117 57.74 4.92 -8.61
N VAL A 1118 57.12 3.75 -8.81
CA VAL A 1118 56.45 3.41 -10.07
C VAL A 1118 55.29 4.37 -10.36
N MET A 1119 54.49 4.73 -9.36
CA MET A 1119 53.38 5.68 -9.50
C MET A 1119 53.87 7.09 -9.87
N VAL A 1120 54.91 7.60 -9.19
CA VAL A 1120 55.50 8.92 -9.49
C VAL A 1120 56.09 8.96 -10.91
N LEU A 1121 56.78 7.88 -11.32
CA LEU A 1121 57.30 7.75 -12.69
C LEU A 1121 56.17 7.65 -13.73
N ALA A 1122 55.10 6.91 -13.45
CA ALA A 1122 53.94 6.82 -14.34
C ALA A 1122 53.26 8.20 -14.53
N ILE A 1123 53.08 8.96 -13.44
CA ILE A 1123 52.55 10.33 -13.50
C ILE A 1123 53.48 11.24 -14.32
N ALA A 1124 54.80 11.17 -14.10
CA ALA A 1124 55.77 11.95 -14.88
C ALA A 1124 55.75 11.60 -16.37
N ILE A 1125 55.61 10.31 -16.73
CA ILE A 1125 55.46 9.84 -18.11
C ILE A 1125 54.15 10.35 -18.73
N ILE A 1126 53.03 10.28 -18.01
CA ILE A 1126 51.72 10.78 -18.48
C ILE A 1126 51.78 12.28 -18.74
N LEU A 1127 52.39 13.06 -17.85
CA LEU A 1127 52.58 14.52 -18.03
C LEU A 1127 53.60 14.88 -19.13
N TYR A 1128 54.55 14.00 -19.42
CA TYR A 1128 55.49 14.18 -20.53
C TYR A 1128 54.82 13.90 -21.88
N VAL A 1129 54.12 12.77 -22.00
CA VAL A 1129 53.49 12.28 -23.24
C VAL A 1129 52.22 13.06 -23.60
N ASN A 1130 51.39 13.43 -22.61
CA ASN A 1130 50.10 14.07 -22.87
C ASN A 1130 50.10 15.57 -22.48
N PRO A 1131 50.16 16.49 -23.47
CA PRO A 1131 50.21 17.93 -23.20
C PRO A 1131 48.91 18.51 -22.62
N TYR A 1132 47.77 17.82 -22.71
CA TYR A 1132 46.51 18.24 -22.07
C TYR A 1132 46.57 18.05 -20.55
N TRP A 1133 46.98 16.85 -20.10
CA TRP A 1133 47.16 16.56 -18.67
C TRP A 1133 48.25 17.46 -18.05
N ARG A 1134 49.33 17.74 -18.79
CA ARG A 1134 50.36 18.70 -18.36
C ARG A 1134 49.80 20.09 -18.08
N ARG A 1135 48.96 20.63 -18.96
CA ARG A 1135 48.33 21.96 -18.75
C ARG A 1135 47.37 21.95 -17.57
N THR A 1136 46.56 20.91 -17.45
CA THR A 1136 45.58 20.75 -16.36
C THR A 1136 46.28 20.64 -15.00
N TRP A 1137 47.40 19.90 -14.93
CA TRP A 1137 48.20 19.78 -13.71
C TRP A 1137 48.83 21.10 -13.26
N PHE A 1138 49.45 21.86 -14.18
CA PHE A 1138 50.00 23.17 -13.84
C PHE A 1138 48.93 24.16 -13.38
N TYR A 1139 47.74 24.16 -13.99
CA TYR A 1139 46.60 24.96 -13.55
C TYR A 1139 46.12 24.57 -12.13
N LEU A 1140 46.09 23.27 -11.82
CA LEU A 1140 45.73 22.79 -10.48
C LEU A 1140 46.74 23.25 -9.42
N VAL A 1141 48.04 23.15 -9.72
CA VAL A 1141 49.13 23.61 -8.84
C VAL A 1141 49.09 25.13 -8.65
N GLU A 1142 48.82 25.90 -9.71
CA GLU A 1142 48.64 27.36 -9.64
C GLU A 1142 47.43 27.73 -8.76
N THR A 1143 46.31 27.01 -8.89
CA THR A 1143 45.11 27.19 -8.06
C THR A 1143 45.37 26.87 -6.60
N TRP A 1144 46.13 25.80 -6.30
CA TRP A 1144 46.53 25.43 -4.94
C TRP A 1144 47.52 26.43 -4.32
N MET A 1145 48.54 26.88 -5.04
CA MET A 1145 49.45 27.93 -4.55
C MET A 1145 48.71 29.23 -4.27
N THR A 1146 47.77 29.61 -5.14
CA THR A 1146 46.92 30.80 -4.96
C THR A 1146 46.03 30.65 -3.72
N SER A 1147 45.43 29.48 -3.51
CA SER A 1147 44.59 29.20 -2.33
C SER A 1147 45.40 29.22 -1.03
N CYS A 1148 46.62 28.64 -1.03
CA CYS A 1148 47.53 28.68 0.13
C CYS A 1148 48.02 30.11 0.42
N TYR A 1149 48.29 30.91 -0.61
CA TYR A 1149 48.68 32.31 -0.48
C TYR A 1149 47.59 33.15 0.19
N TYR A 1150 46.33 33.03 -0.25
CA TYR A 1150 45.21 33.72 0.39
C TYR A 1150 44.90 33.18 1.80
N PHE A 1151 44.96 31.86 2.01
CA PHE A 1151 44.80 31.26 3.34
C PHE A 1151 45.80 31.83 4.35
N ILE A 1152 47.08 31.99 3.96
CA ILE A 1152 48.12 32.60 4.81
C ILE A 1152 47.87 34.09 5.02
N ILE A 1153 47.46 34.84 3.98
CA ILE A 1153 47.17 36.28 4.07
C ILE A 1153 46.00 36.59 5.00
N ASP A 1154 44.96 35.76 5.00
CA ASP A 1154 43.73 35.98 5.77
C ASP A 1154 43.84 35.55 7.24
N HIS A 1155 44.75 34.62 7.56
CA HIS A 1155 44.93 34.10 8.93
C HIS A 1155 46.12 34.70 9.71
N LEU A 1156 46.93 35.59 9.10
CA LEU A 1156 48.01 36.29 9.79
C LEU A 1156 47.52 37.55 10.53
N PRO A 1157 47.78 37.68 11.87
CA PRO A 1157 47.45 38.90 12.62
C PRO A 1157 48.16 40.14 12.07
N LYS A 1158 47.50 41.31 12.18
CA LYS A 1158 47.89 42.60 11.57
C LYS A 1158 49.28 43.17 11.96
N GLY A 1159 50.07 42.49 12.80
CA GLY A 1159 51.39 42.94 13.27
C GLY A 1159 52.58 42.57 12.38
N PHE A 1160 52.42 41.71 11.37
CA PHE A 1160 53.55 41.13 10.59
C PHE A 1160 53.47 41.35 9.07
N ARG A 1161 52.76 42.40 8.60
CA ARG A 1161 52.75 42.76 7.16
C ARG A 1161 53.84 43.79 6.84
N HIS A 1162 55.03 43.31 6.47
CA HIS A 1162 56.04 44.05 5.72
C HIS A 1162 56.67 43.15 4.66
#